data_AF-A0A8I0MPR0-F1
#
_entry.id   AF-A0A8I0MPR0-F1
#
_cell.length_a   1.000
_cell.length_b   1.000
_cell.length_c   1.000
_cell.angle_alpha   90.00
_cell.angle_beta   90.00
_cell.angle_gamma   90.00
#
_symmetry.space_group_name_H-M   'P 1'
#
loop_
_entity.id
_entity.type
_entity.pdbx_description
1 polymer ?
#
loop_
_entity_poly.entity_id
_entity_poly.type
_entity_poly.pdbx_seq_one_letter_code
_entity_poly.pdbx_strand_id
1 'polypeptide(L)'
;MNEQYSALRSNVSMLGKVLGETIKDALGENILDRVETIRKLSKSSRAGNEAHRQELLTTLQNLSNDELLPVARAFSQFLNLANTAEQYHSSSPKGEGASNPEVIARTLRKLKSQPDLNDAIIKKAVESLSLELVLTAHPTEITRRTLIHKMGEINACLKQLDNKDIVEYERHQLMRRLRQLIAQSWHTDEIRKLRPSPVDEAKWGFAVVENSLWQGVPNYLRELNEQLEDNLGYQLPVDFVPVRFTSWMGGDRDGNPNVTADITRHVLLLSRWKATDLFLKDIHVLVSELSMVDATPELLAMVGEEGASEPYRYLMKNLRARLMATQAWLEARLKGEKLPKPAGLLTQNEQLWEPLYACYRSLQACGMGIIANGELLDTLRRVKCFGVPLVRIDIRQESTRHTEALGELTRYLGIGDYESWSEADKQAFLIRELNSKRPLLPRNWEPSNDTREVLDTCKVIAEAPKGSIAAYVISMAKTPSDVLAVHLLLKEAGIGFAMPVAPLFETLDDLNNADDVMTQLLNIDWYRGLIQGKQMVMIGYSDSAKDAGVMAASWAQYQAQDALIKTCEKAGIELTLFHGRGGSIGRGGAPAHAALLSQPPGSLKGGLRVTEQGEMIRFKYGLPEVTVSSLSLYTSAILEANLLPPPEPKDDWRHIMDELSVISCDLYRGYVRENKDFVPYFRSATPEQELGKLPLGSRPAKRRPTGGVESLRAIPWIFAWTQNRLMLPAWLGAGTALQKVVEDGKQSELEAMCRDWPFFSTRLGMLEMVFSKADLWLAEYYDQRLVAKELWPLGKELRELLEEDIKVVLAIANDSHLMADLPWIAESIQLRNIYTDPLNVLQAELLHRSRLTEQQGKEPDPRVEQALMVTIAGVAAGMRNTG
;
A
#
# COMPACT_ATOMS: atom_id res chain seq x y z
N MET A 1 28.92 15.85 14.06
CA MET A 1 28.44 14.49 13.73
C MET A 1 27.59 14.04 14.91
N ASN A 2 26.34 13.64 14.69
CA ASN A 2 25.39 13.36 15.78
C ASN A 2 25.66 11.97 16.38
N GLU A 3 26.04 11.89 17.66
CA GLU A 3 26.31 10.60 18.36
C GLU A 3 25.06 9.72 18.47
N GLN A 4 23.88 10.33 18.35
CA GLN A 4 22.55 9.71 18.44
C GLN A 4 22.38 8.50 17.51
N TYR A 5 22.94 8.52 16.29
CA TYR A 5 22.75 7.45 15.29
C TYR A 5 23.97 6.52 15.13
N SER A 6 24.85 6.48 16.14
CA SER A 6 26.07 5.65 16.13
C SER A 6 25.80 4.15 16.02
N ALA A 7 24.73 3.66 16.66
CA ALA A 7 24.33 2.25 16.60
C ALA A 7 23.90 1.82 15.19
N LEU A 8 23.10 2.65 14.51
CA LEU A 8 22.70 2.43 13.12
C LEU A 8 23.92 2.33 12.20
N ARG A 9 24.84 3.30 12.29
CA ARG A 9 26.06 3.33 11.48
C ARG A 9 26.97 2.13 11.75
N SER A 10 27.04 1.68 13.01
CA SER A 10 27.80 0.49 13.40
C SER A 10 27.21 -0.79 12.77
N ASN A 11 25.88 -0.95 12.80
CA ASN A 11 25.21 -2.07 12.16
C ASN A 11 25.38 -2.07 10.64
N VAL A 12 25.20 -0.93 9.98
CA VAL A 12 25.43 -0.79 8.53
C VAL A 12 26.87 -1.15 8.16
N SER A 13 27.84 -0.68 8.93
CA SER A 13 29.26 -0.99 8.73
C SER A 13 29.57 -2.48 8.93
N MET A 14 29.04 -3.09 9.99
CA MET A 14 29.20 -4.53 10.26
C MET A 14 28.60 -5.38 9.12
N LEU A 15 27.34 -5.13 8.76
CA LEU A 15 26.68 -5.86 7.68
C LEU A 15 27.42 -5.68 6.35
N GLY A 16 27.91 -4.45 6.10
CA GLY A 16 28.69 -4.15 4.91
C GLY A 16 30.02 -4.91 4.85
N LYS A 17 30.74 -5.04 5.97
CA LYS A 17 31.96 -5.85 6.06
C LYS A 17 31.68 -7.33 5.78
N VAL A 18 30.62 -7.90 6.36
CA VAL A 18 30.25 -9.30 6.15
C VAL A 18 29.87 -9.55 4.69
N LEU A 19 29.15 -8.62 4.05
CA LEU A 19 28.86 -8.70 2.62
C LEU A 19 30.13 -8.59 1.77
N GLY A 20 31.04 -7.68 2.11
CA GLY A 20 32.33 -7.54 1.42
C GLY A 20 33.17 -8.81 1.46
N GLU A 21 33.28 -9.43 2.64
CA GLU A 21 33.95 -10.73 2.81
C GLU A 21 33.28 -11.83 1.96
N THR A 22 31.94 -11.86 1.93
CA THR A 22 31.18 -12.79 1.09
C THR A 22 31.45 -12.59 -0.41
N ILE A 23 31.51 -11.34 -0.88
CA ILE A 23 31.80 -11.02 -2.28
C ILE A 23 33.23 -11.44 -2.64
N LYS A 24 34.19 -11.16 -1.75
CA LYS A 24 35.59 -11.56 -1.92
C LYS A 24 35.72 -13.08 -2.07
N ASP A 25 35.05 -13.85 -1.22
CA ASP A 25 35.08 -15.31 -1.29
C ASP A 25 34.41 -15.83 -2.56
N ALA A 26 33.36 -15.16 -3.04
CA ALA A 26 32.58 -15.61 -4.20
C ALA A 26 33.21 -15.28 -5.56
N LEU A 27 33.73 -14.07 -5.74
CA LEU A 27 34.17 -13.52 -7.04
C LEU A 27 35.59 -12.94 -7.04
N GLY A 28 36.31 -13.05 -5.91
CA GLY A 28 37.67 -12.52 -5.74
C GLY A 28 37.73 -11.05 -5.34
N GLU A 29 38.94 -10.58 -5.06
CA GLU A 29 39.20 -9.21 -4.57
C GLU A 29 38.89 -8.12 -5.61
N ASN A 30 39.04 -8.41 -6.90
CA ASN A 30 38.84 -7.42 -7.97
C ASN A 30 37.42 -6.80 -7.97
N ILE A 31 36.37 -7.62 -7.82
CA ILE A 31 34.99 -7.11 -7.78
C ILE A 31 34.73 -6.34 -6.49
N LEU A 32 35.28 -6.79 -5.36
CA LEU A 32 35.17 -6.06 -4.10
C LEU A 32 35.85 -4.68 -4.21
N ASP A 33 37.05 -4.61 -4.78
CA ASP A 33 37.80 -3.36 -4.96
C ASP A 33 37.04 -2.39 -5.86
N ARG A 34 36.41 -2.89 -6.95
CA ARG A 34 35.52 -2.07 -7.78
C ARG A 34 34.35 -1.51 -6.97
N VAL A 35 33.66 -2.34 -6.21
CA VAL A 35 32.49 -1.92 -5.41
C VAL A 35 32.89 -0.92 -4.32
N GLU A 36 33.98 -1.15 -3.61
CA GLU A 36 34.48 -0.22 -2.58
C GLU A 36 34.98 1.10 -3.18
N THR A 37 35.60 1.06 -4.36
CA THR A 37 36.00 2.28 -5.10
C THR A 37 34.78 3.10 -5.47
N ILE A 38 33.78 2.49 -6.11
CA ILE A 38 32.53 3.16 -6.50
C ILE A 38 31.80 3.71 -5.25
N ARG A 39 31.75 2.98 -4.13
CA ARG A 39 31.16 3.48 -2.88
C ARG A 39 31.89 4.71 -2.36
N LYS A 40 33.23 4.66 -2.25
CA LYS A 40 34.04 5.77 -1.72
C LYS A 40 33.87 7.02 -2.57
N LEU A 41 33.92 6.86 -3.90
CA LEU A 41 33.70 7.94 -4.85
C LEU A 41 32.29 8.51 -4.73
N SER A 42 31.25 7.67 -4.64
CA SER A 42 29.87 8.11 -4.43
C SER A 42 29.69 8.92 -3.14
N LYS A 43 30.23 8.43 -2.03
CA LYS A 43 30.17 9.14 -0.74
C LYS A 43 30.90 10.48 -0.81
N SER A 44 32.06 10.53 -1.46
CA SER A 44 32.82 11.76 -1.60
C SER A 44 32.19 12.75 -2.58
N SER A 45 31.59 12.27 -3.66
CA SER A 45 30.87 13.09 -4.63
C SER A 45 29.67 13.76 -3.95
N ARG A 46 28.93 13.03 -3.12
CA ARG A 46 27.83 13.56 -2.29
C ARG A 46 28.29 14.66 -1.33
N ALA A 47 29.53 14.60 -0.86
CA ALA A 47 30.12 15.62 -0.01
C ALA A 47 30.61 16.87 -0.77
N GLY A 48 30.34 16.96 -2.08
CA GLY A 48 30.67 18.11 -2.92
C GLY A 48 31.99 18.02 -3.69
N ASN A 49 32.64 16.83 -3.76
CA ASN A 49 33.90 16.67 -4.50
C ASN A 49 33.64 16.35 -5.99
N GLU A 50 33.80 17.37 -6.85
CA GLU A 50 33.59 17.26 -8.29
C GLU A 50 34.62 16.38 -9.02
N ALA A 51 35.85 16.30 -8.52
CA ALA A 51 36.88 15.45 -9.14
C ALA A 51 36.53 13.95 -8.96
N HIS A 52 36.17 13.56 -7.74
CA HIS A 52 35.73 12.18 -7.45
C HIS A 52 34.41 11.83 -8.16
N ARG A 53 33.59 12.84 -8.46
CA ARG A 53 32.38 12.67 -9.27
C ARG A 53 32.73 12.30 -10.72
N GLN A 54 33.64 13.02 -11.35
CA GLN A 54 34.10 12.69 -12.71
C GLN A 54 34.79 11.31 -12.75
N GLU A 55 35.55 10.98 -11.71
CA GLU A 55 36.17 9.67 -11.55
C GLU A 55 35.15 8.54 -11.38
N LEU A 56 34.06 8.77 -10.63
CA LEU A 56 32.94 7.84 -10.50
C LEU A 56 32.30 7.52 -11.86
N LEU A 57 32.00 8.56 -12.65
CA LEU A 57 31.42 8.42 -13.98
C LEU A 57 32.32 7.59 -14.90
N THR A 58 33.60 7.94 -14.93
CA THR A 58 34.60 7.25 -15.75
C THR A 58 34.75 5.78 -15.33
N THR A 59 34.74 5.51 -14.02
CA THR A 59 34.84 4.15 -13.48
C THR A 59 33.67 3.28 -13.91
N LEU A 60 32.44 3.81 -13.84
CA LEU A 60 31.23 3.07 -14.20
C LEU A 60 31.10 2.86 -15.72
N GLN A 61 31.51 3.83 -16.54
CA GLN A 61 31.53 3.70 -18.00
C GLN A 61 32.52 2.61 -18.47
N ASN A 62 33.63 2.44 -17.76
CA ASN A 62 34.68 1.47 -18.10
C ASN A 62 34.38 0.04 -17.60
N LEU A 63 33.24 -0.20 -16.96
CA LEU A 63 32.83 -1.55 -16.57
C LEU A 63 32.56 -2.41 -17.81
N SER A 64 33.17 -3.59 -17.84
CA SER A 64 32.85 -4.62 -18.82
C SER A 64 31.44 -5.17 -18.60
N ASN A 65 30.83 -5.77 -19.63
CA ASN A 65 29.48 -6.34 -19.50
C ASN A 65 29.38 -7.44 -18.44
N ASP A 66 30.48 -8.14 -18.15
CA ASP A 66 30.54 -9.20 -17.13
C ASP A 66 30.64 -8.63 -15.71
N GLU A 67 31.11 -7.39 -15.55
CA GLU A 67 31.17 -6.69 -14.25
C GLU A 67 29.84 -5.99 -13.89
N LEU A 68 28.99 -5.65 -14.88
CA LEU A 68 27.76 -4.88 -14.68
C LEU A 68 26.83 -5.52 -13.64
N LEU A 69 26.52 -6.82 -13.82
CA LEU A 69 25.56 -7.52 -12.97
C LEU A 69 26.11 -7.73 -11.55
N PRO A 70 27.35 -8.24 -11.33
CA PRO A 70 27.93 -8.32 -10.00
C PRO A 70 27.96 -6.98 -9.26
N VAL A 71 28.34 -5.89 -9.93
CA VAL A 71 28.39 -4.56 -9.33
C VAL A 71 26.99 -4.06 -8.97
N ALA A 72 26.01 -4.17 -9.87
CA ALA A 72 24.62 -3.80 -9.60
C ALA A 72 24.05 -4.56 -8.41
N ARG A 73 24.28 -5.88 -8.36
CA ARG A 73 23.83 -6.75 -7.26
C ARG A 73 24.49 -6.39 -5.94
N ALA A 74 25.79 -6.08 -5.95
CA ALA A 74 26.48 -5.65 -4.75
C ALA A 74 25.83 -4.40 -4.14
N PHE A 75 25.62 -3.34 -4.94
CA PHE A 75 24.96 -2.12 -4.45
C PHE A 75 23.52 -2.34 -4.00
N SER A 76 22.75 -3.15 -4.72
CA SER A 76 21.40 -3.57 -4.29
C SER A 76 21.43 -4.29 -2.93
N GLN A 77 22.39 -5.20 -2.71
CA GLN A 77 22.54 -5.91 -1.44
C GLN A 77 23.00 -4.99 -0.29
N PHE A 78 23.94 -4.07 -0.55
CA PHE A 78 24.30 -3.06 0.46
C PHE A 78 23.11 -2.21 0.87
N LEU A 79 22.29 -1.78 -0.09
CA LEU A 79 21.07 -1.03 0.18
C LEU A 79 20.03 -1.87 0.96
N ASN A 80 19.86 -3.14 0.61
CA ASN A 80 18.96 -4.05 1.34
C ASN A 80 19.39 -4.24 2.80
N LEU A 81 20.69 -4.37 3.06
CA LEU A 81 21.24 -4.48 4.41
C LEU A 81 21.15 -3.16 5.17
N ALA A 82 21.37 -2.02 4.51
CA ALA A 82 21.17 -0.69 5.10
C ALA A 82 19.70 -0.48 5.51
N ASN A 83 18.76 -0.87 4.65
CA ASN A 83 17.33 -0.87 4.96
C ASN A 83 17.02 -1.78 6.17
N THR A 84 17.59 -2.99 6.24
CA THR A 84 17.37 -3.88 7.40
C THR A 84 17.93 -3.28 8.70
N ALA A 85 19.10 -2.65 8.66
CA ALA A 85 19.67 -1.98 9.82
C ALA A 85 18.82 -0.76 10.28
N GLU A 86 18.28 0.00 9.33
CA GLU A 86 17.39 1.13 9.60
C GLU A 86 16.05 0.67 10.20
N GLN A 87 15.47 -0.42 9.69
CA GLN A 87 14.26 -1.03 10.25
C GLN A 87 14.51 -1.55 11.67
N TYR A 88 15.65 -2.22 11.90
CA TYR A 88 16.03 -2.66 13.23
C TYR A 88 16.14 -1.47 14.20
N HIS A 89 16.86 -0.41 13.79
CA HIS A 89 17.01 0.80 14.62
C HIS A 89 15.67 1.48 14.93
N SER A 90 14.75 1.52 13.96
CA SER A 90 13.40 2.07 14.16
C SER A 90 12.61 1.31 15.24
N SER A 91 12.70 -0.02 15.23
CA SER A 91 11.97 -0.89 16.18
C SER A 91 12.68 -1.09 17.53
N SER A 92 14.00 -0.89 17.58
CA SER A 92 14.79 -1.13 18.79
C SER A 92 14.42 -0.12 19.89
N PRO A 93 14.25 -0.57 21.15
CA PRO A 93 14.05 0.33 22.29
C PRO A 93 15.20 1.32 22.52
N LYS A 94 16.40 1.03 22.01
CA LYS A 94 17.58 1.91 22.09
C LYS A 94 17.73 2.86 20.89
N GLY A 95 16.88 2.71 19.88
CA GLY A 95 16.79 3.61 18.73
C GLY A 95 15.57 4.51 18.87
N GLU A 96 14.67 4.48 17.88
CA GLU A 96 13.45 5.30 17.89
C GLU A 96 12.30 4.66 18.70
N GLY A 97 12.36 3.36 19.00
CA GLY A 97 11.35 2.67 19.78
C GLY A 97 9.93 2.74 19.18
N ALA A 98 9.81 2.63 17.85
CA ALA A 98 8.55 2.90 17.13
C ALA A 98 7.37 2.00 17.54
N SER A 99 7.63 0.80 18.09
CA SER A 99 6.60 -0.11 18.60
C SER A 99 6.33 0.05 20.11
N ASN A 100 6.85 1.11 20.74
CA ASN A 100 6.62 1.39 22.15
C ASN A 100 5.12 1.72 22.38
N PRO A 101 4.43 1.03 23.32
CA PRO A 101 3.03 1.29 23.64
C PRO A 101 2.71 2.75 24.04
N GLU A 102 3.73 3.51 24.45
CA GLU A 102 3.64 4.95 24.74
C GLU A 102 3.02 5.77 23.59
N VAL A 103 3.09 5.32 22.33
CA VAL A 103 2.41 5.97 21.19
C VAL A 103 0.90 6.05 21.42
N ILE A 104 0.27 4.96 21.87
CA ILE A 104 -1.15 4.90 22.19
C ILE A 104 -1.40 5.67 23.48
N ALA A 105 -0.61 5.41 24.53
CA ALA A 105 -0.78 6.02 25.86
C ALA A 105 -0.78 7.55 25.81
N ARG A 106 0.16 8.15 25.06
CA ARG A 106 0.25 9.60 24.86
C ARG A 106 -1.03 10.17 24.28
N THR A 107 -1.63 9.48 23.33
CA THR A 107 -2.89 9.90 22.68
C THR A 107 -4.05 9.81 23.67
N LEU A 108 -4.17 8.68 24.39
CA LEU A 108 -5.22 8.50 25.40
C LEU A 108 -5.13 9.55 26.52
N ARG A 109 -3.91 9.84 27.01
CA ARG A 109 -3.69 10.88 28.02
C ARG A 109 -4.03 12.27 27.49
N LYS A 110 -3.66 12.59 26.24
CA LYS A 110 -4.02 13.86 25.58
C LYS A 110 -5.53 14.03 25.51
N LEU A 111 -6.27 12.99 25.15
CA LEU A 111 -7.73 13.02 25.08
C LEU A 111 -8.36 13.18 26.46
N LYS A 112 -7.88 12.42 27.46
CA LYS A 112 -8.37 12.48 28.84
C LYS A 112 -8.12 13.82 29.53
N SER A 113 -7.07 14.54 29.13
CA SER A 113 -6.76 15.87 29.67
C SER A 113 -7.55 17.00 29.03
N GLN A 114 -8.38 16.74 28.00
CA GLN A 114 -9.19 17.78 27.38
C GLN A 114 -10.40 18.11 28.27
N PRO A 115 -10.64 19.39 28.61
CA PRO A 115 -11.74 19.76 29.50
C PRO A 115 -13.12 19.49 28.89
N ASP A 116 -13.23 19.55 27.56
CA ASP A 116 -14.50 19.40 26.82
C ASP A 116 -14.83 17.95 26.45
N LEU A 117 -13.93 17.00 26.72
CA LEU A 117 -14.15 15.57 26.47
C LEU A 117 -14.40 14.83 27.79
N ASN A 118 -15.48 14.05 27.84
CA ASN A 118 -15.74 13.15 28.95
C ASN A 118 -15.46 11.68 28.57
N ASP A 119 -15.29 10.84 29.58
CA ASP A 119 -14.96 9.42 29.41
C ASP A 119 -15.98 8.65 28.56
N ALA A 120 -17.26 9.04 28.59
CA ALA A 120 -18.30 8.39 27.78
C ALA A 120 -18.16 8.69 26.28
N ILE A 121 -17.78 9.92 25.92
CA ILE A 121 -17.50 10.31 24.53
C ILE A 121 -16.27 9.57 24.02
N ILE A 122 -15.19 9.53 24.81
CA ILE A 122 -13.96 8.81 24.46
C ILE A 122 -14.27 7.33 24.28
N LYS A 123 -15.01 6.73 25.21
CA LYS A 123 -15.40 5.32 25.13
C LYS A 123 -16.17 4.98 23.86
N LYS A 124 -17.15 5.80 23.50
CA LYS A 124 -17.91 5.62 22.26
C LYS A 124 -17.02 5.71 21.01
N ALA A 125 -16.05 6.61 20.99
CA ALA A 125 -15.09 6.72 19.88
C ALA A 125 -14.23 5.45 19.78
N VAL A 126 -13.73 4.93 20.90
CA VAL A 126 -12.97 3.66 20.94
C VAL A 126 -13.82 2.48 20.47
N GLU A 127 -15.07 2.39 20.90
CA GLU A 127 -16.03 1.34 20.48
C GLU A 127 -16.46 1.44 19.01
N SER A 128 -16.22 2.60 18.37
CA SER A 128 -16.47 2.82 16.94
C SER A 128 -15.23 2.62 16.05
N LEU A 129 -14.07 2.32 16.64
CA LEU A 129 -12.81 2.19 15.92
C LEU A 129 -12.90 1.13 14.81
N SER A 130 -12.45 1.48 13.61
CA SER A 130 -12.39 0.55 12.47
C SER A 130 -11.21 0.89 11.57
N LEU A 131 -10.39 -0.13 11.28
CA LEU A 131 -9.23 -0.07 10.40
C LEU A 131 -9.34 -1.19 9.37
N GLU A 132 -9.35 -0.83 8.09
CA GLU A 132 -9.27 -1.78 7.00
C GLU A 132 -8.12 -1.44 6.03
N LEU A 133 -7.09 -2.29 6.06
CA LEU A 133 -5.85 -2.07 5.34
C LEU A 133 -5.85 -2.94 4.08
N VAL A 134 -5.80 -2.31 2.91
CA VAL A 134 -5.93 -2.99 1.62
C VAL A 134 -4.54 -3.20 1.00
N LEU A 135 -4.04 -4.42 1.08
CA LEU A 135 -2.74 -4.82 0.54
C LEU A 135 -2.77 -4.82 -0.99
N THR A 136 -1.71 -4.28 -1.60
CA THR A 136 -1.59 -4.24 -3.06
C THR A 136 -0.29 -4.84 -3.57
N ALA A 137 -0.29 -5.25 -4.84
CA ALA A 137 0.89 -5.78 -5.49
C ALA A 137 2.03 -4.74 -5.53
N HIS A 138 3.25 -5.21 -5.30
CA HIS A 138 4.45 -4.41 -5.39
C HIS A 138 4.86 -4.22 -6.86
N PRO A 139 5.04 -2.97 -7.32
CA PRO A 139 5.17 -2.67 -8.76
C PRO A 139 6.47 -3.19 -9.40
N THR A 140 7.53 -3.35 -8.59
CA THR A 140 8.85 -3.81 -9.05
C THR A 140 9.44 -4.95 -8.22
N GLU A 141 8.59 -5.78 -7.60
CA GLU A 141 9.09 -6.87 -6.76
C GLU A 141 9.64 -7.99 -7.62
N ILE A 142 10.91 -7.84 -7.97
CA ILE A 142 11.70 -8.92 -8.55
C ILE A 142 12.10 -9.92 -7.47
N THR A 143 12.14 -9.52 -6.18
CA THR A 143 12.70 -10.38 -5.13
C THR A 143 11.78 -11.53 -4.75
N ARG A 144 12.39 -12.67 -4.47
CA ARG A 144 11.67 -13.90 -4.13
C ARG A 144 11.22 -13.87 -2.67
N ARG A 145 10.12 -14.57 -2.35
CA ARG A 145 9.62 -14.81 -0.97
C ARG A 145 10.73 -15.24 0.01
N THR A 146 11.71 -15.98 -0.47
CA THR A 146 12.86 -16.44 0.31
C THR A 146 13.68 -15.30 0.90
N LEU A 147 13.78 -14.14 0.24
CA LEU A 147 14.53 -12.99 0.77
C LEU A 147 13.80 -12.32 1.93
N ILE A 148 12.47 -12.24 1.92
CA ILE A 148 11.68 -11.65 3.02
C ILE A 148 11.94 -12.41 4.33
N HIS A 149 11.88 -13.75 4.28
CA HIS A 149 12.19 -14.59 5.43
C HIS A 149 13.62 -14.36 5.94
N LYS A 150 14.60 -14.32 5.03
CA LYS A 150 16.01 -14.07 5.39
C LYS A 150 16.20 -12.71 6.05
N MET A 151 15.51 -11.68 5.58
CA MET A 151 15.58 -10.34 6.20
C MET A 151 15.03 -10.35 7.62
N GLY A 152 13.95 -11.10 7.88
CA GLY A 152 13.44 -11.32 9.24
C GLY A 152 14.45 -12.02 10.15
N GLU A 153 15.12 -13.05 9.64
CA GLU A 153 16.18 -13.75 10.40
C GLU A 153 17.41 -12.86 10.65
N ILE A 154 17.80 -12.03 9.68
CA ILE A 154 18.87 -11.03 9.87
C ILE A 154 18.47 -10.05 10.98
N ASN A 155 17.23 -9.56 10.98
CA ASN A 155 16.72 -8.68 12.05
C ASN A 155 16.76 -9.38 13.42
N ALA A 156 16.38 -10.65 13.50
CA ALA A 156 16.48 -11.43 14.73
C ALA A 156 17.94 -11.57 15.23
N CYS A 157 18.90 -11.80 14.32
CA CYS A 157 20.32 -11.81 14.66
C CYS A 157 20.79 -10.44 15.18
N LEU A 158 20.37 -9.33 14.55
CA LEU A 158 20.71 -7.98 15.01
C LEU A 158 20.15 -7.71 16.43
N LYS A 159 18.89 -8.10 16.68
CA LYS A 159 18.26 -7.98 18.00
C LYS A 159 19.03 -8.71 19.10
N GLN A 160 19.49 -9.93 18.82
CA GLN A 160 20.26 -10.72 19.79
C GLN A 160 21.69 -10.18 19.98
N LEU A 161 22.33 -9.68 18.92
CA LEU A 161 23.67 -9.09 18.97
C LEU A 161 23.72 -7.74 19.71
N ASP A 162 22.60 -7.05 19.86
CA ASP A 162 22.49 -5.77 20.60
C ASP A 162 22.41 -5.97 22.13
N ASN A 163 22.43 -7.21 22.62
CA ASN A 163 22.58 -7.49 24.04
C ASN A 163 24.03 -7.22 24.50
N LYS A 164 24.23 -6.33 25.48
CA LYS A 164 25.56 -5.95 25.98
C LYS A 164 26.25 -7.07 26.76
N ASP A 165 25.46 -7.91 27.41
CA ASP A 165 25.95 -8.99 28.29
C ASP A 165 26.06 -10.33 27.55
N ILE A 166 26.02 -10.31 26.21
CA ILE A 166 26.18 -11.51 25.40
C ILE A 166 27.59 -12.09 25.56
N VAL A 167 27.67 -13.38 25.87
CA VAL A 167 28.94 -14.10 25.99
C VAL A 167 29.58 -14.31 24.61
N GLU A 168 30.92 -14.29 24.55
CA GLU A 168 31.64 -14.25 23.26
C GLU A 168 31.34 -15.46 22.36
N TYR A 169 31.13 -16.66 22.93
CA TYR A 169 30.80 -17.83 22.13
C TYR A 169 29.42 -17.72 21.47
N GLU A 170 28.43 -17.11 22.14
CA GLU A 170 27.10 -16.86 21.56
C GLU A 170 27.18 -15.79 20.47
N ARG A 171 27.93 -14.72 20.74
CA ARG A 171 28.22 -13.70 19.73
C ARG A 171 28.86 -14.30 18.48
N HIS A 172 29.82 -15.20 18.64
CA HIS A 172 30.42 -15.94 17.52
C HIS A 172 29.40 -16.82 16.77
N GLN A 173 28.49 -17.50 17.47
CA GLN A 173 27.44 -18.31 16.85
C GLN A 173 26.46 -17.44 16.03
N LEU A 174 26.05 -16.29 16.57
CA LEU A 174 25.18 -15.34 15.88
C LEU A 174 25.87 -14.72 14.66
N MET A 175 27.12 -14.31 14.80
CA MET A 175 27.89 -13.80 13.66
C MET A 175 28.07 -14.86 12.56
N ARG A 176 28.25 -16.13 12.93
CA ARG A 176 28.28 -17.24 11.97
C ARG A 176 26.94 -17.40 11.25
N ARG A 177 25.81 -17.33 11.97
CA ARG A 177 24.47 -17.38 11.34
C ARG A 177 24.24 -16.18 10.43
N LEU A 178 24.62 -14.98 10.86
CA LEU A 178 24.49 -13.75 10.08
C LEU A 178 25.30 -13.83 8.76
N ARG A 179 26.53 -14.34 8.82
CA ARG A 179 27.37 -14.64 7.64
C ARG A 179 26.69 -15.61 6.69
N GLN A 180 26.11 -16.70 7.21
CA GLN A 180 25.36 -17.66 6.39
C GLN A 180 24.16 -17.00 5.69
N LEU A 181 23.39 -16.17 6.39
CA LEU A 181 22.21 -15.50 5.83
C LEU A 181 22.58 -14.52 4.72
N ILE A 182 23.65 -13.74 4.92
CA ILE A 182 24.17 -12.80 3.90
C ILE A 182 24.72 -13.57 2.70
N ALA A 183 25.53 -14.60 2.92
CA ALA A 183 26.03 -15.47 1.85
C ALA A 183 24.91 -16.11 1.04
N GLN A 184 23.88 -16.62 1.71
CA GLN A 184 22.72 -17.17 1.02
C GLN A 184 21.99 -16.10 0.19
N SER A 185 21.87 -14.86 0.68
CA SER A 185 21.23 -13.78 -0.07
C SER A 185 22.03 -13.44 -1.33
N TRP A 186 23.36 -13.40 -1.22
CA TRP A 186 24.28 -13.19 -2.36
C TRP A 186 24.22 -14.30 -3.42
N HIS A 187 24.16 -15.57 -2.99
CA HIS A 187 24.11 -16.71 -3.91
C HIS A 187 22.70 -17.10 -4.36
N THR A 188 21.64 -16.46 -3.82
CA THR A 188 20.27 -16.66 -4.28
C THR A 188 19.98 -15.72 -5.43
N ASP A 189 19.47 -16.24 -6.54
CA ASP A 189 19.04 -15.43 -7.67
C ASP A 189 17.82 -14.57 -7.28
N GLU A 190 18.03 -13.25 -7.27
CA GLU A 190 17.05 -12.25 -6.84
C GLU A 190 16.08 -11.88 -7.94
N ILE A 191 16.39 -12.16 -9.21
CA ILE A 191 15.65 -11.64 -10.35
C ILE A 191 14.72 -12.72 -10.89
N ARG A 192 13.48 -12.34 -11.20
CA ARG A 192 12.56 -13.19 -11.96
C ARG A 192 12.90 -13.10 -13.45
N LYS A 193 13.03 -14.25 -14.09
CA LYS A 193 13.21 -14.34 -15.56
C LYS A 193 11.91 -14.09 -16.33
N LEU A 194 10.77 -14.30 -15.69
CA LEU A 194 9.43 -14.18 -16.28
C LEU A 194 8.58 -13.21 -15.46
N ARG A 195 7.66 -12.53 -16.14
CA ARG A 195 6.71 -11.61 -15.50
C ARG A 195 5.89 -12.37 -14.45
N PRO A 196 5.72 -11.84 -13.23
CA PRO A 196 4.92 -12.49 -12.19
C PRO A 196 3.46 -12.63 -12.65
N SER A 197 2.84 -13.77 -12.34
CA SER A 197 1.40 -13.94 -12.48
C SER A 197 0.65 -13.25 -11.33
N PRO A 198 -0.64 -12.90 -11.49
CA PRO A 198 -1.43 -12.38 -10.36
C PRO A 198 -1.51 -13.35 -9.17
N VAL A 199 -1.40 -14.65 -9.42
CA VAL A 199 -1.35 -15.68 -8.36
C VAL A 199 -0.03 -15.59 -7.57
N ASP A 200 1.08 -15.27 -8.22
CA ASP A 200 2.36 -15.06 -7.52
C ASP A 200 2.32 -13.81 -6.63
N GLU A 201 1.67 -12.74 -7.10
CA GLU A 201 1.45 -11.52 -6.31
C GLU A 201 0.56 -11.81 -5.09
N ALA A 202 -0.50 -12.61 -5.25
CA ALA A 202 -1.35 -13.04 -4.13
C ALA A 202 -0.56 -13.88 -3.10
N LYS A 203 0.28 -14.83 -3.56
CA LYS A 203 1.16 -15.63 -2.70
C LYS A 203 2.15 -14.78 -1.91
N TRP A 204 2.65 -13.70 -2.50
CA TRP A 204 3.49 -12.73 -1.79
C TRP A 204 2.71 -12.05 -0.66
N GLY A 205 1.47 -11.62 -0.92
CA GLY A 205 0.58 -11.05 0.11
C GLY A 205 0.36 -12.03 1.28
N PHE A 206 0.15 -13.31 0.99
CA PHE A 206 0.01 -14.34 2.03
C PHE A 206 1.28 -14.55 2.86
N ALA A 207 2.46 -14.34 2.27
CA ALA A 207 3.72 -14.42 2.99
C ALA A 207 3.86 -13.27 4.01
N VAL A 208 3.35 -12.07 3.69
CA VAL A 208 3.29 -10.95 4.64
C VAL A 208 2.35 -11.28 5.80
N VAL A 209 1.20 -11.90 5.50
CA VAL A 209 0.25 -12.33 6.54
C VAL A 209 0.91 -13.33 7.50
N GLU A 210 1.47 -14.42 6.97
CA GLU A 210 2.08 -15.50 7.77
C GLU A 210 3.27 -15.03 8.62
N ASN A 211 4.18 -14.25 8.02
CA ASN A 211 5.46 -13.94 8.67
C ASN A 211 5.40 -12.72 9.61
N SER A 212 4.36 -11.91 9.53
CA SER A 212 4.30 -10.64 10.25
C SER A 212 2.91 -10.37 10.83
N LEU A 213 1.87 -10.25 9.99
CA LEU A 213 0.55 -9.81 10.46
C LEU A 213 -0.11 -10.83 11.41
N TRP A 214 0.15 -12.13 11.23
CA TRP A 214 -0.39 -13.19 12.07
C TRP A 214 -0.01 -13.03 13.54
N GLN A 215 1.19 -12.50 13.81
CA GLN A 215 1.70 -12.20 15.15
C GLN A 215 1.46 -10.73 15.53
N GLY A 216 1.70 -9.81 14.59
CA GLY A 216 1.60 -8.37 14.82
C GLY A 216 0.20 -7.90 15.21
N VAL A 217 -0.86 -8.46 14.62
CA VAL A 217 -2.25 -8.02 14.93
C VAL A 217 -2.65 -8.40 16.36
N PRO A 218 -2.52 -9.67 16.82
CA PRO A 218 -2.80 -10.00 18.23
C PRO A 218 -1.96 -9.21 19.22
N ASN A 219 -0.67 -9.00 18.93
CA ASN A 219 0.22 -8.19 19.78
C ASN A 219 -0.29 -6.76 19.90
N TYR A 220 -0.61 -6.09 18.78
CA TYR A 220 -1.20 -4.75 18.80
C TYR A 220 -2.50 -4.69 19.61
N LEU A 221 -3.39 -5.67 19.47
CA LEU A 221 -4.66 -5.68 20.21
C LEU A 221 -4.47 -5.92 21.71
N ARG A 222 -3.41 -6.64 22.10
CA ARG A 222 -3.01 -6.82 23.49
C ARG A 222 -2.54 -5.50 24.08
N GLU A 223 -1.57 -4.85 23.42
CA GLU A 223 -1.08 -3.52 23.82
C GLU A 223 -2.20 -2.48 23.86
N LEU A 224 -3.10 -2.46 22.87
CA LEU A 224 -4.25 -1.55 22.86
C LEU A 224 -5.13 -1.74 24.10
N ASN A 225 -5.45 -2.99 24.47
CA ASN A 225 -6.31 -3.26 25.63
C ASN A 225 -5.63 -2.93 26.95
N GLU A 226 -4.33 -3.25 27.09
CA GLU A 226 -3.54 -2.86 28.27
C GLU A 226 -3.48 -1.34 28.42
N GLN A 227 -3.21 -0.61 27.33
CA GLN A 227 -3.17 0.86 27.38
C GLN A 227 -4.54 1.49 27.64
N LEU A 228 -5.64 0.91 27.16
CA LEU A 228 -6.99 1.35 27.48
C LEU A 228 -7.33 1.12 28.96
N GLU A 229 -6.95 -0.01 29.53
CA GLU A 229 -7.18 -0.31 30.94
C GLU A 229 -6.37 0.64 31.84
N ASP A 230 -5.09 0.82 31.55
CA ASP A 230 -4.19 1.67 32.35
C ASP A 230 -4.60 3.16 32.34
N ASN A 231 -5.09 3.66 31.19
CA ASN A 231 -5.38 5.09 31.04
C ASN A 231 -6.87 5.43 31.20
N LEU A 232 -7.79 4.53 30.83
CA LEU A 232 -9.24 4.76 30.83
C LEU A 232 -10.02 3.81 31.77
N GLY A 233 -9.37 2.78 32.34
CA GLY A 233 -9.99 1.90 33.34
C GLY A 233 -10.93 0.82 32.78
N TYR A 234 -10.85 0.51 31.48
CA TYR A 234 -11.61 -0.57 30.87
C TYR A 234 -10.89 -1.20 29.67
N GLN A 235 -11.25 -2.44 29.36
CA GLN A 235 -10.81 -3.16 28.15
C GLN A 235 -11.95 -3.26 27.13
N LEU A 236 -11.58 -3.48 25.86
CA LEU A 236 -12.57 -3.74 24.81
C LEU A 236 -13.10 -5.18 24.90
N PRO A 237 -14.37 -5.42 24.52
CA PRO A 237 -14.91 -6.78 24.44
C PRO A 237 -14.09 -7.68 23.52
N VAL A 238 -14.03 -8.98 23.86
CA VAL A 238 -13.26 -9.99 23.11
C VAL A 238 -13.71 -10.12 21.65
N ASP A 239 -15.01 -9.89 21.39
CA ASP A 239 -15.60 -9.96 20.07
C ASP A 239 -15.43 -8.67 19.24
N PHE A 240 -14.90 -7.60 19.86
CA PHE A 240 -14.53 -6.36 19.21
C PHE A 240 -13.09 -6.42 18.69
N VAL A 241 -12.96 -6.68 17.39
CA VAL A 241 -11.68 -6.71 16.67
C VAL A 241 -11.74 -5.65 15.58
N PRO A 242 -11.20 -4.44 15.80
CA PRO A 242 -11.39 -3.28 14.91
C PRO A 242 -10.55 -3.34 13.63
N VAL A 243 -9.66 -4.31 13.49
CA VAL A 243 -8.73 -4.42 12.35
C VAL A 243 -9.20 -5.49 11.35
N ARG A 244 -9.13 -5.17 10.06
CA ARG A 244 -9.31 -6.09 8.93
C ARG A 244 -8.23 -5.88 7.88
N PHE A 245 -7.81 -6.96 7.24
CA PHE A 245 -6.95 -6.90 6.06
C PHE A 245 -7.70 -7.40 4.82
N THR A 246 -7.55 -6.64 3.74
CA THR A 246 -8.12 -6.93 2.42
C THR A 246 -7.01 -6.85 1.38
N SER A 247 -7.23 -7.38 0.18
CA SER A 247 -6.22 -7.42 -0.89
C SER A 247 -6.81 -7.07 -2.25
N TRP A 248 -6.01 -6.44 -3.11
CA TRP A 248 -6.32 -6.26 -4.53
C TRP A 248 -5.70 -7.33 -5.43
N MET A 249 -4.79 -8.16 -4.92
CA MET A 249 -4.10 -9.17 -5.71
C MET A 249 -5.09 -10.25 -6.16
N GLY A 250 -5.28 -10.39 -7.48
CA GLY A 250 -6.26 -11.30 -8.07
C GLY A 250 -7.69 -10.76 -8.17
N GLY A 251 -7.96 -9.54 -7.70
CA GLY A 251 -9.28 -8.90 -7.79
C GLY A 251 -9.30 -7.59 -8.59
N ASP A 252 -8.21 -6.82 -8.55
CA ASP A 252 -8.08 -5.60 -9.36
C ASP A 252 -7.63 -5.92 -10.79
N ARG A 253 -8.56 -5.71 -11.72
CA ARG A 253 -8.38 -5.95 -13.16
C ARG A 253 -8.47 -4.68 -14.01
N ASP A 254 -8.48 -3.49 -13.40
CA ASP A 254 -8.47 -2.22 -14.15
C ASP A 254 -7.28 -2.21 -15.12
N GLY A 255 -7.62 -2.33 -16.41
CA GLY A 255 -6.76 -2.64 -17.58
C GLY A 255 -5.59 -3.60 -17.32
N ASN A 256 -5.82 -4.63 -16.51
CA ASN A 256 -4.94 -5.79 -16.41
C ASN A 256 -5.66 -7.03 -16.96
N PRO A 257 -5.53 -7.33 -18.26
CA PRO A 257 -6.20 -8.48 -18.87
C PRO A 257 -5.74 -9.83 -18.30
N ASN A 258 -4.62 -9.87 -17.57
CA ASN A 258 -4.13 -11.10 -16.92
C ASN A 258 -4.94 -11.48 -15.67
N VAL A 259 -5.81 -10.60 -15.15
CA VAL A 259 -6.70 -10.87 -14.01
C VAL A 259 -8.09 -11.23 -14.51
N THR A 260 -8.21 -12.46 -15.00
CA THR A 260 -9.49 -13.01 -15.47
C THR A 260 -10.38 -13.45 -14.31
N ALA A 261 -11.66 -13.72 -14.61
CA ALA A 261 -12.59 -14.32 -13.64
C ALA A 261 -12.04 -15.63 -13.04
N ASP A 262 -11.35 -16.46 -13.83
CA ASP A 262 -10.74 -17.71 -13.36
C ASP A 262 -9.56 -17.48 -12.40
N ILE A 263 -8.74 -16.46 -12.66
CA ILE A 263 -7.66 -16.09 -11.74
C ILE A 263 -8.24 -15.64 -10.41
N THR A 264 -9.29 -14.82 -10.41
CA THR A 264 -10.00 -14.42 -9.19
C THR A 264 -10.52 -15.64 -8.43
N ARG A 265 -11.19 -16.57 -9.12
CA ARG A 265 -11.66 -17.83 -8.52
C ARG A 265 -10.51 -18.65 -7.91
N HIS A 266 -9.38 -18.75 -8.61
CA HIS A 266 -8.20 -19.47 -8.14
C HIS A 266 -7.61 -18.82 -6.88
N VAL A 267 -7.45 -17.50 -6.87
CA VAL A 267 -6.90 -16.75 -5.72
C VAL A 267 -7.84 -16.85 -4.50
N LEU A 268 -9.16 -16.80 -4.69
CA LEU A 268 -10.12 -17.02 -3.61
C LEU A 268 -9.98 -18.40 -2.96
N LEU A 269 -9.81 -19.45 -3.77
CA LEU A 269 -9.58 -20.80 -3.27
C LEU A 269 -8.23 -20.92 -2.55
N LEU A 270 -7.19 -20.32 -3.12
CA LEU A 270 -5.84 -20.37 -2.56
C LEU A 270 -5.75 -19.63 -1.22
N SER A 271 -6.44 -18.49 -1.08
CA SER A 271 -6.50 -17.73 0.17
C SER A 271 -7.15 -18.56 1.29
N ARG A 272 -8.27 -19.24 0.98
CA ARG A 272 -8.92 -20.17 1.91
C ARG A 272 -8.02 -21.34 2.28
N TRP A 273 -7.26 -21.89 1.34
CA TRP A 273 -6.33 -22.98 1.62
C TRP A 273 -5.22 -22.49 2.58
N LYS A 274 -4.68 -21.30 2.35
CA LYS A 274 -3.66 -20.74 3.23
C LYS A 274 -4.23 -20.37 4.61
N ALA A 275 -5.48 -19.93 4.70
CA ALA A 275 -6.18 -19.77 5.98
C ALA A 275 -6.19 -21.09 6.75
N THR A 276 -6.57 -22.20 6.10
CA THR A 276 -6.60 -23.51 6.77
C THR A 276 -5.23 -23.96 7.25
N ASP A 277 -4.16 -23.71 6.48
CA ASP A 277 -2.78 -24.02 6.89
C ASP A 277 -2.37 -23.26 8.16
N LEU A 278 -2.66 -21.96 8.24
CA LEU A 278 -2.32 -21.14 9.40
C LEU A 278 -3.17 -21.49 10.63
N PHE A 279 -4.49 -21.61 10.46
CA PHE A 279 -5.37 -22.01 11.57
C PHE A 279 -5.06 -23.43 12.06
N LEU A 280 -4.60 -24.35 11.21
CA LEU A 280 -4.18 -25.68 11.67
C LEU A 280 -3.00 -25.60 12.66
N LYS A 281 -2.06 -24.66 12.46
CA LYS A 281 -0.94 -24.46 13.39
C LYS A 281 -1.45 -23.95 14.74
N ASP A 282 -2.30 -22.92 14.74
CA ASP A 282 -2.95 -22.39 15.94
C ASP A 282 -3.75 -23.47 16.69
N ILE A 283 -4.63 -24.20 15.99
CA ILE A 283 -5.45 -25.25 16.58
C ILE A 283 -4.58 -26.41 17.10
N HIS A 284 -3.43 -26.71 16.48
CA HIS A 284 -2.52 -27.74 16.99
C HIS A 284 -1.96 -27.40 18.38
N VAL A 285 -1.60 -26.13 18.60
CA VAL A 285 -1.19 -25.62 19.92
C VAL A 285 -2.34 -25.77 20.91
N LEU A 286 -3.54 -25.28 20.56
CA LEU A 286 -4.71 -25.34 21.43
C LEU A 286 -5.15 -26.78 21.78
N VAL A 287 -5.05 -27.73 20.86
CA VAL A 287 -5.31 -29.17 21.13
C VAL A 287 -4.37 -29.69 22.22
N SER A 288 -3.12 -29.24 22.23
CA SER A 288 -2.09 -29.71 23.15
C SER A 288 -2.25 -29.06 24.52
N GLU A 289 -2.35 -27.73 24.55
CA GLU A 289 -2.35 -26.92 25.77
C GLU A 289 -3.68 -26.93 26.54
N LEU A 290 -4.82 -26.91 25.84
CA LEU A 290 -6.16 -26.92 26.46
C LEU A 290 -6.54 -28.33 26.95
N SER A 291 -5.78 -28.81 27.93
CA SER A 291 -5.89 -30.13 28.58
C SER A 291 -6.78 -30.13 29.82
N MET A 292 -7.32 -28.98 30.20
CA MET A 292 -8.13 -28.80 31.40
C MET A 292 -9.44 -29.61 31.33
N VAL A 293 -9.91 -30.07 32.48
CA VAL A 293 -11.12 -30.90 32.61
C VAL A 293 -12.30 -30.08 33.10
N ASP A 294 -12.06 -29.16 34.04
CA ASP A 294 -13.10 -28.31 34.62
C ASP A 294 -13.73 -27.41 33.54
N ALA A 295 -15.02 -27.58 33.34
CA ALA A 295 -15.79 -26.92 32.31
C ALA A 295 -17.20 -26.56 32.79
N THR A 296 -17.74 -25.51 32.18
CA THR A 296 -19.12 -25.06 32.41
C THR A 296 -20.14 -26.10 31.93
N PRO A 297 -21.35 -26.15 32.52
CA PRO A 297 -22.42 -27.03 32.08
C PRO A 297 -22.75 -26.88 30.59
N GLU A 298 -22.69 -25.66 30.05
CA GLU A 298 -22.96 -25.36 28.66
C GLU A 298 -21.91 -25.99 27.73
N LEU A 299 -20.63 -25.95 28.11
CA LEU A 299 -19.56 -26.59 27.34
C LEU A 299 -19.65 -28.11 27.41
N LEU A 300 -19.93 -28.67 28.60
CA LEU A 300 -20.12 -30.12 28.79
C LEU A 300 -21.30 -30.65 27.95
N ALA A 301 -22.40 -29.90 27.89
CA ALA A 301 -23.53 -30.23 27.03
C ALA A 301 -23.17 -30.20 25.53
N MET A 302 -22.29 -29.27 25.12
CA MET A 302 -21.84 -29.18 23.73
C MET A 302 -20.96 -30.37 23.30
N VAL A 303 -20.13 -30.90 24.20
CA VAL A 303 -19.23 -32.02 23.89
C VAL A 303 -19.85 -33.40 24.14
N GLY A 304 -20.92 -33.46 24.95
CA GLY A 304 -21.58 -34.71 25.32
C GLY A 304 -20.71 -35.63 26.19
N GLU A 305 -21.19 -36.85 26.44
CA GLU A 305 -20.48 -37.81 27.31
C GLU A 305 -19.10 -38.21 26.77
N GLU A 306 -18.95 -38.34 25.44
CA GLU A 306 -17.70 -38.74 24.79
C GLU A 306 -16.57 -37.73 25.02
N GLY A 307 -16.89 -36.43 25.02
CA GLY A 307 -15.92 -35.36 25.20
C GLY A 307 -15.76 -34.84 26.63
N ALA A 308 -16.58 -35.31 27.59
CA ALA A 308 -16.64 -34.74 28.93
C ALA A 308 -15.33 -34.85 29.74
N SER A 309 -14.47 -35.83 29.42
CA SER A 309 -13.18 -36.02 30.09
C SER A 309 -12.10 -35.05 29.64
N GLU A 310 -12.21 -34.51 28.42
CA GLU A 310 -11.27 -33.52 27.85
C GLU A 310 -12.06 -32.50 26.98
N PRO A 311 -12.96 -31.69 27.57
CA PRO A 311 -13.99 -30.95 26.83
C PRO A 311 -13.41 -29.95 25.82
N TYR A 312 -12.42 -29.16 26.23
CA TYR A 312 -11.78 -28.18 25.35
C TYR A 312 -11.02 -28.87 24.20
N ARG A 313 -10.23 -29.88 24.53
CA ARG A 313 -9.46 -30.68 23.57
C ARG A 313 -10.37 -31.41 22.58
N TYR A 314 -11.55 -31.87 23.00
CA TYR A 314 -12.55 -32.49 22.13
C TYR A 314 -13.02 -31.52 21.04
N LEU A 315 -13.43 -30.30 21.42
CA LEU A 315 -13.81 -29.27 20.44
C LEU A 315 -12.67 -28.89 19.50
N MET A 316 -11.44 -28.75 20.03
CA MET A 316 -10.29 -28.40 19.21
C MET A 316 -9.90 -29.53 18.23
N LYS A 317 -10.02 -30.80 18.64
CA LYS A 317 -9.85 -31.97 17.74
C LYS A 317 -10.90 -31.98 16.63
N ASN A 318 -12.15 -31.69 16.94
CA ASN A 318 -13.24 -31.59 15.95
C ASN A 318 -13.00 -30.44 14.97
N LEU A 319 -12.58 -29.27 15.46
CA LEU A 319 -12.25 -28.12 14.61
C LEU A 319 -11.05 -28.43 13.69
N ARG A 320 -10.03 -29.10 14.21
CA ARG A 320 -8.88 -29.59 13.42
C ARG A 320 -9.32 -30.53 12.30
N ALA A 321 -10.22 -31.48 12.57
CA ALA A 321 -10.75 -32.38 11.56
C ALA A 321 -11.51 -31.63 10.45
N ARG A 322 -12.33 -30.62 10.83
CA ARG A 322 -13.03 -29.75 9.85
C ARG A 322 -12.09 -28.91 9.01
N LEU A 323 -11.01 -28.38 9.60
CA LEU A 323 -9.96 -27.65 8.90
C LEU A 323 -9.26 -28.56 7.87
N MET A 324 -8.83 -29.77 8.28
CA MET A 324 -8.20 -30.75 7.37
C MET A 324 -9.12 -31.17 6.23
N ALA A 325 -10.41 -31.43 6.51
CA ALA A 325 -11.39 -31.76 5.48
C ALA A 325 -11.59 -30.61 4.48
N THR A 326 -11.62 -29.37 4.96
CA THR A 326 -11.70 -28.18 4.11
C THR A 326 -10.46 -28.00 3.27
N GLN A 327 -9.27 -28.15 3.87
CA GLN A 327 -7.98 -28.05 3.18
C GLN A 327 -7.88 -29.07 2.04
N ALA A 328 -8.18 -30.35 2.31
CA ALA A 328 -8.17 -31.41 1.31
C ALA A 328 -9.13 -31.13 0.14
N TRP A 329 -10.34 -30.63 0.43
CA TRP A 329 -11.29 -30.24 -0.61
C TRP A 329 -10.74 -29.08 -1.46
N LEU A 330 -10.16 -28.06 -0.84
CA LEU A 330 -9.57 -26.92 -1.53
C LEU A 330 -8.38 -27.32 -2.42
N GLU A 331 -7.52 -28.20 -1.95
CA GLU A 331 -6.38 -28.72 -2.73
C GLU A 331 -6.84 -29.42 -4.01
N ALA A 332 -7.87 -30.25 -3.90
CA ALA A 332 -8.43 -30.91 -5.07
C ALA A 332 -9.08 -29.91 -6.04
N ARG A 333 -9.81 -28.91 -5.52
CA ARG A 333 -10.38 -27.82 -6.34
C ARG A 333 -9.29 -27.00 -7.05
N LEU A 334 -8.18 -26.71 -6.38
CA LEU A 334 -7.03 -25.99 -6.95
C LEU A 334 -6.32 -26.80 -8.04
N LYS A 335 -6.39 -28.13 -8.00
CA LYS A 335 -5.94 -29.05 -9.06
C LYS A 335 -6.93 -29.20 -10.22
N GLY A 336 -8.10 -28.55 -10.15
CA GLY A 336 -9.16 -28.61 -11.16
C GLY A 336 -10.16 -29.78 -10.96
N GLU A 337 -10.05 -30.53 -9.87
CA GLU A 337 -10.93 -31.67 -9.60
C GLU A 337 -12.30 -31.21 -9.08
N LYS A 338 -13.36 -31.91 -9.46
CA LYS A 338 -14.73 -31.66 -8.97
C LYS A 338 -15.13 -32.76 -7.99
N LEU A 339 -15.05 -32.47 -6.70
CA LEU A 339 -15.48 -33.37 -5.63
C LEU A 339 -16.69 -32.79 -4.87
N PRO A 340 -17.59 -33.65 -4.36
CA PRO A 340 -18.62 -33.24 -3.42
C PRO A 340 -18.01 -32.48 -2.23
N LYS A 341 -18.71 -31.44 -1.77
CA LYS A 341 -18.30 -30.69 -0.58
C LYS A 341 -18.44 -31.60 0.65
N PRO A 342 -17.42 -31.71 1.53
CA PRO A 342 -17.57 -32.47 2.77
C PRO A 342 -18.58 -31.78 3.70
N ALA A 343 -19.28 -32.55 4.53
CA ALA A 343 -20.27 -32.01 5.48
C ALA A 343 -19.69 -30.95 6.43
N GLY A 344 -18.42 -31.11 6.82
CA GLY A 344 -17.72 -30.19 7.73
C GLY A 344 -17.09 -28.95 7.09
N LEU A 345 -17.34 -28.66 5.80
CA LEU A 345 -16.67 -27.60 5.05
C LEU A 345 -16.81 -26.22 5.72
N LEU A 346 -15.69 -25.54 5.95
CA LEU A 346 -15.65 -24.19 6.51
C LEU A 346 -15.81 -23.15 5.40
N THR A 347 -16.81 -22.30 5.55
CA THR A 347 -17.20 -21.24 4.60
C THR A 347 -17.45 -19.89 5.25
N GLN A 348 -17.68 -19.86 6.57
CA GLN A 348 -18.00 -18.67 7.35
C GLN A 348 -17.14 -18.62 8.63
N ASN A 349 -16.84 -17.41 9.10
CA ASN A 349 -15.96 -17.19 10.25
C ASN A 349 -16.61 -17.68 11.55
N GLU A 350 -17.94 -17.62 11.63
CA GLU A 350 -18.74 -18.09 12.76
C GLU A 350 -18.46 -19.56 13.07
N GLN A 351 -18.20 -20.37 12.04
CA GLN A 351 -17.90 -21.80 12.19
C GLN A 351 -16.54 -22.07 12.86
N LEU A 352 -15.62 -21.09 12.86
CA LEU A 352 -14.39 -21.11 13.65
C LEU A 352 -14.62 -20.46 15.02
N TRP A 353 -15.32 -19.32 15.04
CA TRP A 353 -15.55 -18.50 16.23
C TRP A 353 -16.31 -19.23 17.32
N GLU A 354 -17.45 -19.87 16.98
CA GLU A 354 -18.34 -20.51 17.95
C GLU A 354 -17.64 -21.52 18.89
N PRO A 355 -16.92 -22.54 18.39
CA PRO A 355 -16.24 -23.49 19.28
C PRO A 355 -15.09 -22.86 20.07
N LEU A 356 -14.33 -21.92 19.48
CA LEU A 356 -13.24 -21.23 20.17
C LEU A 356 -13.77 -20.34 21.30
N TYR A 357 -14.85 -19.62 21.04
CA TYR A 357 -15.44 -18.70 22.01
C TYR A 357 -16.20 -19.46 23.12
N ALA A 358 -16.74 -20.64 22.83
CA ALA A 358 -17.27 -21.54 23.86
C ALA A 358 -16.17 -21.96 24.85
N CYS A 359 -15.00 -22.38 24.35
CA CYS A 359 -13.84 -22.65 25.19
C CYS A 359 -13.44 -21.42 26.02
N TYR A 360 -13.39 -20.24 25.40
CA TYR A 360 -13.01 -18.99 26.08
C TYR A 360 -13.94 -18.67 27.26
N ARG A 361 -15.26 -18.69 27.02
CA ARG A 361 -16.26 -18.41 28.07
C ARG A 361 -16.18 -19.41 29.22
N SER A 362 -16.00 -20.68 28.91
CA SER A 362 -15.90 -21.74 29.93
C SER A 362 -14.63 -21.59 30.76
N LEU A 363 -13.47 -21.36 30.13
CA LEU A 363 -12.22 -21.11 30.85
C LEU A 363 -12.34 -19.89 31.78
N GLN A 364 -12.94 -18.79 31.30
CA GLN A 364 -13.17 -17.62 32.13
C GLN A 364 -14.08 -17.92 33.34
N ALA A 365 -15.20 -18.59 33.12
CA ALA A 365 -16.15 -18.93 34.18
C ALA A 365 -15.57 -19.91 35.23
N CYS A 366 -14.68 -20.81 34.80
CA CYS A 366 -13.98 -21.76 35.68
C CYS A 366 -12.71 -21.16 36.33
N GLY A 367 -12.50 -19.84 36.29
CA GLY A 367 -11.37 -19.18 36.95
C GLY A 367 -10.02 -19.32 36.23
N MET A 368 -10.02 -19.76 34.97
CA MET A 368 -8.84 -19.98 34.12
C MET A 368 -8.60 -18.85 33.13
N GLY A 369 -8.89 -17.60 33.53
CA GLY A 369 -8.80 -16.42 32.66
C GLY A 369 -7.41 -16.17 32.08
N ILE A 370 -6.34 -16.51 32.82
CA ILE A 370 -4.95 -16.39 32.33
C ILE A 370 -4.74 -17.25 31.07
N ILE A 371 -5.28 -18.47 31.05
CA ILE A 371 -5.19 -19.38 29.91
C ILE A 371 -6.07 -18.87 28.76
N ALA A 372 -7.30 -18.44 29.08
CA ALA A 372 -8.24 -17.91 28.08
C ALA A 372 -7.68 -16.70 27.32
N ASN A 373 -6.95 -15.82 28.01
CA ASN A 373 -6.34 -14.61 27.47
C ASN A 373 -4.92 -14.81 26.89
N GLY A 374 -4.48 -16.07 26.74
CA GLY A 374 -3.25 -16.47 26.04
C GLY A 374 -3.48 -16.73 24.55
N GLU A 375 -2.97 -17.86 24.04
CA GLU A 375 -3.08 -18.27 22.63
C GLU A 375 -4.52 -18.37 22.11
N LEU A 376 -5.48 -18.73 22.97
CA LEU A 376 -6.89 -18.82 22.58
C LEU A 376 -7.45 -17.45 22.16
N LEU A 377 -7.11 -16.38 22.90
CA LEU A 377 -7.52 -15.03 22.58
C LEU A 377 -6.86 -14.54 21.28
N ASP A 378 -5.60 -14.91 21.05
CA ASP A 378 -4.88 -14.58 19.82
C ASP A 378 -5.54 -15.23 18.60
N THR A 379 -5.89 -16.53 18.68
CA THR A 379 -6.63 -17.22 17.61
C THR A 379 -8.03 -16.63 17.41
N LEU A 380 -8.77 -16.29 18.47
CA LEU A 380 -10.08 -15.61 18.36
C LEU A 380 -9.97 -14.27 17.60
N ARG A 381 -8.95 -13.46 17.92
CA ARG A 381 -8.69 -12.19 17.23
C ARG A 381 -8.34 -12.41 15.76
N ARG A 382 -7.53 -13.43 15.44
CA ARG A 382 -7.20 -13.83 14.05
C ARG A 382 -8.44 -14.28 13.26
N VAL A 383 -9.41 -14.96 13.89
CA VAL A 383 -10.66 -15.36 13.22
C VAL A 383 -11.45 -14.15 12.70
N LYS A 384 -11.54 -13.08 13.49
CA LYS A 384 -12.25 -11.88 13.03
C LYS A 384 -11.41 -11.04 12.06
N CYS A 385 -10.11 -10.89 12.30
CA CYS A 385 -9.23 -10.09 11.44
C CYS A 385 -9.04 -10.72 10.05
N PHE A 386 -8.74 -12.02 9.99
CA PHE A 386 -8.36 -12.75 8.78
C PHE A 386 -9.45 -13.73 8.33
N GLY A 387 -9.89 -14.59 9.25
CA GLY A 387 -10.98 -15.53 9.04
C GLY A 387 -10.75 -16.58 7.94
N VAL A 388 -11.84 -17.25 7.55
CA VAL A 388 -11.86 -18.27 6.50
C VAL A 388 -11.27 -17.81 5.17
N PRO A 389 -11.48 -16.56 4.69
CA PRO A 389 -10.86 -16.13 3.44
C PRO A 389 -9.38 -15.75 3.58
N LEU A 390 -8.78 -15.76 4.80
CA LEU A 390 -7.46 -15.18 5.15
C LEU A 390 -7.40 -13.66 4.99
N VAL A 391 -7.65 -13.18 3.79
CA VAL A 391 -7.82 -11.77 3.45
C VAL A 391 -8.98 -11.70 2.48
N ARG A 392 -9.90 -10.77 2.69
CA ARG A 392 -10.93 -10.50 1.68
C ARG A 392 -10.27 -9.91 0.44
N ILE A 393 -10.91 -9.99 -0.70
CA ILE A 393 -10.45 -9.26 -1.89
C ILE A 393 -11.46 -8.20 -2.33
N ASP A 394 -10.98 -7.10 -2.87
CA ASP A 394 -11.83 -6.18 -3.64
C ASP A 394 -11.82 -6.58 -5.11
N ILE A 395 -12.94 -6.36 -5.78
CA ILE A 395 -13.01 -6.39 -7.23
C ILE A 395 -12.94 -4.97 -7.74
N ARG A 396 -12.06 -4.68 -8.71
CA ARG A 396 -11.97 -3.36 -9.35
C ARG A 396 -12.01 -3.48 -10.86
N GLN A 397 -12.87 -2.70 -11.51
CA GLN A 397 -12.98 -2.59 -12.97
C GLN A 397 -13.35 -1.15 -13.37
N GLU A 398 -12.97 -0.71 -14.57
CA GLU A 398 -13.32 0.62 -15.08
C GLU A 398 -14.77 0.69 -15.60
N SER A 399 -15.43 1.83 -15.37
CA SER A 399 -16.83 2.13 -15.74
C SER A 399 -17.15 1.86 -17.22
N THR A 400 -16.20 2.17 -18.11
CA THR A 400 -16.33 1.94 -19.56
C THR A 400 -16.66 0.49 -19.88
N ARG A 401 -16.04 -0.48 -19.20
CA ARG A 401 -16.26 -1.92 -19.42
C ARG A 401 -17.67 -2.36 -19.04
N HIS A 402 -18.28 -1.71 -18.05
CA HIS A 402 -19.67 -1.98 -17.67
C HIS A 402 -20.64 -1.40 -18.70
N THR A 403 -20.35 -0.19 -19.18
CA THR A 403 -21.14 0.49 -20.22
C THR A 403 -21.11 -0.31 -21.52
N GLU A 404 -19.95 -0.76 -21.98
CA GLU A 404 -19.78 -1.59 -23.19
C GLU A 404 -20.56 -2.92 -23.07
N ALA A 405 -20.48 -3.59 -21.91
CA ALA A 405 -21.20 -4.83 -21.66
C ALA A 405 -22.74 -4.65 -21.69
N LEU A 406 -23.25 -3.58 -21.10
CA LEU A 406 -24.68 -3.24 -21.14
C LEU A 406 -25.11 -2.74 -22.53
N GLY A 407 -24.25 -2.02 -23.25
CA GLY A 407 -24.45 -1.65 -24.65
C GLY A 407 -24.61 -2.87 -25.54
N GLU A 408 -23.69 -3.83 -25.45
CA GLU A 408 -23.74 -5.08 -26.21
C GLU A 408 -25.00 -5.88 -25.89
N LEU A 409 -25.37 -5.98 -24.61
CA LEU A 409 -26.58 -6.65 -24.13
C LEU A 409 -27.85 -5.99 -24.68
N THR A 410 -27.97 -4.67 -24.59
CA THR A 410 -29.17 -3.93 -25.04
C THR A 410 -29.34 -3.98 -26.56
N ARG A 411 -28.24 -3.93 -27.31
CA ARG A 411 -28.23 -4.11 -28.77
C ARG A 411 -28.67 -5.52 -29.16
N TYR A 412 -28.13 -6.54 -28.48
CA TYR A 412 -28.51 -7.95 -28.71
C TYR A 412 -30.01 -8.20 -28.48
N LEU A 413 -30.58 -7.58 -27.45
CA LEU A 413 -32.00 -7.72 -27.12
C LEU A 413 -32.92 -6.85 -27.99
N GLY A 414 -32.38 -6.01 -28.87
CA GLY A 414 -33.16 -5.08 -29.70
C GLY A 414 -33.82 -3.95 -28.90
N ILE A 415 -33.33 -3.65 -27.69
CA ILE A 415 -33.86 -2.60 -26.81
C ILE A 415 -33.35 -1.22 -27.23
N GLY A 416 -32.15 -1.16 -27.80
CA GLY A 416 -31.46 0.06 -28.21
C GLY A 416 -29.97 -0.08 -27.96
N ASP A 417 -29.27 1.05 -27.83
CA ASP A 417 -27.84 1.09 -27.56
C ASP A 417 -27.56 1.93 -26.31
N TYR A 418 -27.35 1.25 -25.17
CA TYR A 418 -27.08 1.88 -23.87
C TYR A 418 -25.92 2.87 -23.91
N GLU A 419 -24.88 2.62 -24.73
CA GLU A 419 -23.71 3.51 -24.83
C GLU A 419 -24.09 4.90 -25.39
N SER A 420 -25.10 4.95 -26.27
CA SER A 420 -25.57 6.17 -26.94
C SER A 420 -26.62 6.96 -26.17
N TRP A 421 -27.17 6.39 -25.08
CA TRP A 421 -28.24 7.00 -24.31
C TRP A 421 -27.75 8.16 -23.44
N SER A 422 -28.64 9.12 -23.19
CA SER A 422 -28.37 10.19 -22.24
C SER A 422 -28.25 9.63 -20.82
N GLU A 423 -27.61 10.37 -19.91
CA GLU A 423 -27.49 9.95 -18.51
C GLU A 423 -28.86 9.72 -17.85
N ALA A 424 -29.85 10.55 -18.18
CA ALA A 424 -31.22 10.38 -17.69
C ALA A 424 -31.87 9.07 -18.22
N ASP A 425 -31.69 8.76 -19.50
CA ASP A 425 -32.21 7.52 -20.11
C ASP A 425 -31.52 6.28 -19.54
N LYS A 426 -30.20 6.36 -19.29
CA LYS A 426 -29.45 5.30 -18.61
C LYS A 426 -30.00 5.04 -17.22
N GLN A 427 -30.15 6.07 -16.38
CA GLN A 427 -30.72 5.92 -15.04
C GLN A 427 -32.15 5.35 -15.10
N ALA A 428 -32.99 5.83 -16.01
CA ALA A 428 -34.37 5.34 -16.17
C ALA A 428 -34.41 3.84 -16.53
N PHE A 429 -33.57 3.41 -17.50
CA PHE A 429 -33.42 2.00 -17.85
C PHE A 429 -32.94 1.17 -16.66
N LEU A 430 -31.85 1.60 -16.00
CA LEU A 430 -31.25 0.86 -14.90
C LEU A 430 -32.23 0.68 -13.74
N ILE A 431 -32.90 1.75 -13.31
CA ILE A 431 -33.88 1.69 -12.20
C ILE A 431 -35.04 0.75 -12.56
N ARG A 432 -35.52 0.78 -13.82
CA ARG A 432 -36.57 -0.12 -14.29
C ARG A 432 -36.13 -1.58 -14.21
N GLU A 433 -34.96 -1.91 -14.76
CA GLU A 433 -34.47 -3.29 -14.78
C GLU A 433 -34.02 -3.78 -13.39
N LEU A 434 -33.51 -2.89 -12.53
CA LEU A 434 -33.20 -3.18 -11.13
C LEU A 434 -34.44 -3.54 -10.32
N ASN A 435 -35.60 -2.97 -10.63
CA ASN A 435 -36.89 -3.36 -10.03
C ASN A 435 -37.57 -4.55 -10.72
N SER A 436 -37.18 -4.88 -11.96
CA SER A 436 -37.77 -5.97 -12.72
C SER A 436 -37.58 -7.33 -12.06
N LYS A 437 -38.61 -8.18 -12.06
CA LYS A 437 -38.52 -9.59 -11.64
C LYS A 437 -38.17 -10.52 -12.81
N ARG A 438 -38.25 -10.02 -14.05
CA ARG A 438 -37.89 -10.76 -15.24
C ARG A 438 -36.38 -10.66 -15.44
N PRO A 439 -35.66 -11.77 -15.70
CA PRO A 439 -34.23 -11.72 -16.00
C PRO A 439 -33.99 -10.97 -17.31
N LEU A 440 -32.91 -10.19 -17.35
CA LEU A 440 -32.45 -9.44 -18.51
C LEU A 440 -31.41 -10.24 -19.30
N LEU A 441 -30.47 -10.91 -18.61
CA LEU A 441 -29.37 -11.60 -19.27
C LEU A 441 -29.86 -12.87 -20.03
N PRO A 442 -29.62 -13.00 -21.34
CA PRO A 442 -30.05 -14.17 -22.09
C PRO A 442 -29.31 -15.44 -21.63
N ARG A 443 -30.05 -16.55 -21.50
CA ARG A 443 -29.52 -17.82 -20.97
C ARG A 443 -28.38 -18.40 -21.82
N ASN A 444 -28.53 -18.31 -23.14
CA ASN A 444 -27.55 -18.77 -24.11
C ASN A 444 -27.18 -17.56 -24.97
N TRP A 445 -26.15 -16.84 -24.55
CA TRP A 445 -25.63 -15.69 -25.26
C TRP A 445 -24.14 -15.88 -25.50
N GLU A 446 -23.68 -15.50 -26.69
CA GLU A 446 -22.26 -15.48 -27.07
C GLU A 446 -21.80 -14.02 -27.16
N PRO A 447 -21.51 -13.36 -26.02
CA PRO A 447 -20.95 -12.03 -26.04
C PRO A 447 -19.48 -12.05 -26.50
N SER A 448 -18.97 -10.86 -26.82
CA SER A 448 -17.55 -10.61 -26.98
C SER A 448 -16.74 -11.06 -25.75
N ASN A 449 -15.43 -11.32 -25.93
CA ASN A 449 -14.56 -11.73 -24.83
C ASN A 449 -14.53 -10.72 -23.68
N ASP A 450 -14.57 -9.43 -24.02
CA ASP A 450 -14.50 -8.37 -23.03
C ASP A 450 -15.76 -8.25 -22.18
N THR A 451 -16.94 -8.37 -22.81
CA THR A 451 -18.23 -8.44 -22.13
C THR A 451 -18.35 -9.73 -21.31
N ARG A 452 -17.88 -10.87 -21.85
CA ARG A 452 -17.87 -12.15 -21.15
C ARG A 452 -17.08 -12.08 -19.84
N GLU A 453 -15.89 -11.50 -19.85
CA GLU A 453 -15.07 -11.34 -18.63
C GLU A 453 -15.78 -10.52 -17.54
N VAL A 454 -16.54 -9.48 -17.91
CA VAL A 454 -17.35 -8.68 -16.96
C VAL A 454 -18.45 -9.53 -16.33
N LEU A 455 -19.16 -10.32 -17.14
CA LEU A 455 -20.24 -11.20 -16.67
C LEU A 455 -19.70 -12.35 -15.81
N ASP A 456 -18.65 -13.04 -16.27
CA ASP A 456 -18.03 -14.16 -15.57
C ASP A 456 -17.42 -13.72 -14.24
N THR A 457 -16.88 -12.50 -14.18
CA THR A 457 -16.47 -11.87 -12.92
C THR A 457 -17.64 -11.77 -11.95
N CYS A 458 -18.77 -11.19 -12.38
CA CYS A 458 -19.93 -11.02 -11.50
C CYS A 458 -20.47 -12.36 -11.03
N LYS A 459 -20.41 -13.38 -11.89
CA LYS A 459 -20.73 -14.77 -11.54
C LYS A 459 -19.77 -15.34 -10.49
N VAL A 460 -18.46 -15.11 -10.58
CA VAL A 460 -17.50 -15.49 -9.53
C VAL A 460 -17.85 -14.85 -8.19
N ILE A 461 -18.24 -13.57 -8.19
CA ILE A 461 -18.66 -12.85 -6.97
C ILE A 461 -19.90 -13.52 -6.36
N ALA A 462 -20.91 -13.85 -7.17
CA ALA A 462 -22.13 -14.50 -6.72
C ALA A 462 -21.90 -15.94 -6.23
N GLU A 463 -20.96 -16.68 -6.84
CA GLU A 463 -20.58 -18.04 -6.46
C GLU A 463 -19.72 -18.12 -5.18
N ALA A 464 -18.96 -17.05 -4.89
CA ALA A 464 -18.07 -17.00 -3.74
C ALA A 464 -18.86 -16.97 -2.42
N PRO A 465 -18.37 -17.62 -1.34
CA PRO A 465 -18.98 -17.47 -0.03
C PRO A 465 -19.06 -16.00 0.38
N LYS A 466 -20.22 -15.58 0.92
CA LYS A 466 -20.40 -14.24 1.50
C LYS A 466 -19.26 -13.96 2.47
N GLY A 467 -18.66 -12.78 2.37
CA GLY A 467 -17.49 -12.38 3.15
C GLY A 467 -16.14 -12.63 2.48
N SER A 468 -16.09 -13.30 1.32
CA SER A 468 -14.83 -13.45 0.56
C SER A 468 -14.44 -12.18 -0.22
N ILE A 469 -15.44 -11.45 -0.71
CA ILE A 469 -15.28 -10.18 -1.41
C ILE A 469 -15.68 -9.05 -0.45
N ALA A 470 -14.85 -8.02 -0.33
CA ALA A 470 -15.12 -6.87 0.54
C ALA A 470 -15.93 -5.78 -0.16
N ALA A 471 -15.53 -5.38 -1.37
CA ALA A 471 -16.23 -4.39 -2.18
C ALA A 471 -16.02 -4.57 -3.69
N TYR A 472 -16.85 -3.88 -4.48
CA TYR A 472 -16.66 -3.63 -5.91
C TYR A 472 -16.32 -2.16 -6.13
N VAL A 473 -15.10 -1.86 -6.59
CA VAL A 473 -14.62 -0.50 -6.91
C VAL A 473 -14.78 -0.23 -8.41
N ILE A 474 -15.33 0.93 -8.75
CA ILE A 474 -15.54 1.37 -10.14
C ILE A 474 -14.52 2.46 -10.48
N SER A 475 -13.51 2.14 -11.28
CA SER A 475 -12.52 3.12 -11.76
C SER A 475 -13.13 4.02 -12.83
N MET A 476 -12.63 5.24 -12.98
CA MET A 476 -13.18 6.26 -13.87
C MET A 476 -14.69 6.46 -13.66
N ALA A 477 -15.17 6.45 -12.41
CA ALA A 477 -16.58 6.73 -12.12
C ALA A 477 -16.86 8.22 -12.35
N LYS A 478 -17.92 8.53 -13.10
CA LYS A 478 -18.26 9.90 -13.50
C LYS A 478 -19.71 10.27 -13.21
N THR A 479 -20.59 9.28 -13.22
CA THR A 479 -22.03 9.50 -13.24
C THR A 479 -22.76 8.51 -12.31
N PRO A 480 -23.99 8.82 -11.86
CA PRO A 480 -24.82 7.87 -11.12
C PRO A 480 -25.05 6.54 -11.86
N SER A 481 -25.19 6.59 -13.19
CA SER A 481 -25.40 5.38 -13.99
C SER A 481 -24.25 4.39 -13.91
N ASP A 482 -23.00 4.84 -13.69
CA ASP A 482 -21.85 3.96 -13.50
C ASP A 482 -22.04 3.04 -12.29
N VAL A 483 -22.53 3.59 -11.17
CA VAL A 483 -22.79 2.85 -9.94
C VAL A 483 -23.98 1.89 -10.10
N LEU A 484 -25.07 2.38 -10.70
CA LEU A 484 -26.28 1.59 -10.93
C LEU A 484 -26.06 0.44 -11.92
N ALA A 485 -25.21 0.64 -12.94
CA ALA A 485 -24.84 -0.38 -13.92
C ALA A 485 -24.23 -1.62 -13.26
N VAL A 486 -23.29 -1.43 -12.34
CA VAL A 486 -22.66 -2.55 -11.62
C VAL A 486 -23.67 -3.27 -10.73
N HIS A 487 -24.56 -2.54 -10.04
CA HIS A 487 -25.63 -3.19 -9.28
C HIS A 487 -26.56 -4.04 -10.15
N LEU A 488 -26.87 -3.59 -11.38
CA LEU A 488 -27.65 -4.37 -12.33
C LEU A 488 -26.90 -5.64 -12.76
N LEU A 489 -25.62 -5.53 -13.10
CA LEU A 489 -24.81 -6.69 -13.49
C LEU A 489 -24.67 -7.72 -12.35
N LEU A 490 -24.47 -7.26 -11.11
CA LEU A 490 -24.42 -8.13 -9.93
C LEU A 490 -25.77 -8.81 -9.65
N LYS A 491 -26.88 -8.09 -9.81
CA LYS A 491 -28.23 -8.66 -9.71
C LYS A 491 -28.44 -9.76 -10.75
N GLU A 492 -28.12 -9.50 -12.01
CA GLU A 492 -28.28 -10.48 -13.10
C GLU A 492 -27.33 -11.68 -12.96
N ALA A 493 -26.20 -11.52 -12.26
CA ALA A 493 -25.32 -12.64 -11.89
C ALA A 493 -25.87 -13.50 -10.73
N GLY A 494 -26.96 -13.08 -10.08
CA GLY A 494 -27.62 -13.83 -9.01
C GLY A 494 -27.04 -13.60 -7.61
N ILE A 495 -26.45 -12.42 -7.34
CA ILE A 495 -25.93 -12.11 -6.01
C ILE A 495 -27.04 -12.11 -4.96
N GLY A 496 -26.83 -12.83 -3.84
CA GLY A 496 -27.83 -13.01 -2.77
C GLY A 496 -27.68 -12.07 -1.58
N PHE A 497 -26.81 -11.05 -1.65
CA PHE A 497 -26.52 -10.13 -0.56
C PHE A 497 -26.13 -8.74 -1.10
N ALA A 498 -26.24 -7.72 -0.25
CA ALA A 498 -25.79 -6.36 -0.60
C ALA A 498 -24.26 -6.32 -0.72
N MET A 499 -23.76 -6.05 -1.93
CA MET A 499 -22.34 -5.82 -2.21
C MET A 499 -22.06 -4.32 -2.15
N PRO A 500 -21.12 -3.85 -1.32
CA PRO A 500 -20.67 -2.46 -1.36
C PRO A 500 -20.07 -2.13 -2.73
N VAL A 501 -20.70 -1.20 -3.45
CA VAL A 501 -20.20 -0.66 -4.72
C VAL A 501 -19.69 0.76 -4.45
N ALA A 502 -18.41 0.99 -4.74
CA ALA A 502 -17.73 2.24 -4.46
C ALA A 502 -17.27 2.92 -5.76
N PRO A 503 -17.77 4.13 -6.09
CA PRO A 503 -17.19 4.92 -7.16
C PRO A 503 -15.78 5.38 -6.76
N LEU A 504 -14.84 5.31 -7.71
CA LEU A 504 -13.51 5.90 -7.60
C LEU A 504 -13.47 7.16 -8.47
N PHE A 505 -13.44 8.32 -7.82
CA PHE A 505 -13.23 9.62 -8.45
C PHE A 505 -11.73 9.90 -8.53
N GLU A 506 -11.20 9.94 -9.75
CA GLU A 506 -9.75 9.91 -10.02
C GLU A 506 -9.26 10.95 -11.04
N THR A 507 -10.11 11.90 -11.44
CA THR A 507 -9.74 13.10 -12.22
C THR A 507 -10.20 14.37 -11.48
N LEU A 508 -9.67 15.53 -11.85
CA LEU A 508 -10.06 16.80 -11.24
C LEU A 508 -11.56 17.08 -11.42
N ASP A 509 -12.08 16.91 -12.63
CA ASP A 509 -13.49 17.15 -12.94
C ASP A 509 -14.40 16.15 -12.20
N ASP A 510 -13.99 14.88 -12.14
CA ASP A 510 -14.77 13.85 -11.45
C ASP A 510 -14.80 14.07 -9.93
N LEU A 511 -13.71 14.60 -9.33
CA LEU A 511 -13.69 15.01 -7.92
C LEU A 511 -14.60 16.21 -7.66
N ASN A 512 -14.59 17.21 -8.53
CA ASN A 512 -15.46 18.38 -8.42
C ASN A 512 -16.94 17.99 -8.51
N ASN A 513 -17.27 17.01 -9.35
CA ASN A 513 -18.64 16.51 -9.54
C ASN A 513 -19.05 15.41 -8.54
N ALA A 514 -18.14 14.94 -7.69
CA ALA A 514 -18.37 13.78 -6.83
C ALA A 514 -19.59 13.96 -5.90
N ASP A 515 -19.74 15.14 -5.30
CA ASP A 515 -20.86 15.45 -4.40
C ASP A 515 -22.21 15.48 -5.14
N ASP A 516 -22.25 16.06 -6.33
CA ASP A 516 -23.47 16.09 -7.16
C ASP A 516 -23.90 14.68 -7.58
N VAL A 517 -22.95 13.85 -8.01
CA VAL A 517 -23.19 12.45 -8.38
C VAL A 517 -23.75 11.67 -7.19
N MET A 518 -23.14 11.82 -6.01
CA MET A 518 -23.58 11.09 -4.82
C MET A 518 -24.91 11.64 -4.27
N THR A 519 -25.14 12.95 -4.32
CA THR A 519 -26.42 13.56 -3.98
C THR A 519 -27.54 13.01 -4.84
N GLN A 520 -27.32 12.91 -6.15
CA GLN A 520 -28.30 12.33 -7.08
C GLN A 520 -28.57 10.85 -6.77
N LEU A 521 -27.53 10.04 -6.52
CA LEU A 521 -27.71 8.64 -6.11
C LEU A 521 -28.52 8.51 -4.80
N LEU A 522 -28.22 9.36 -3.82
CA LEU A 522 -28.90 9.38 -2.53
C LEU A 522 -30.32 9.95 -2.59
N ASN A 523 -30.73 10.59 -3.69
CA ASN A 523 -32.12 11.00 -3.96
C ASN A 523 -32.94 9.87 -4.64
N ILE A 524 -32.31 8.78 -5.07
CA ILE A 524 -33.00 7.61 -5.64
C ILE A 524 -33.38 6.66 -4.50
N ASP A 525 -34.67 6.60 -4.15
CA ASP A 525 -35.17 5.77 -3.04
C ASP A 525 -34.75 4.30 -3.11
N TRP A 526 -34.75 3.72 -4.32
CA TRP A 526 -34.30 2.35 -4.54
C TRP A 526 -32.84 2.15 -4.10
N TYR A 527 -31.96 3.11 -4.44
CA TYR A 527 -30.55 3.04 -4.09
C TYR A 527 -30.34 3.22 -2.58
N ARG A 528 -31.03 4.20 -1.96
CA ARG A 528 -31.01 4.41 -0.51
C ARG A 528 -31.39 3.13 0.26
N GLY A 529 -32.43 2.43 -0.20
CA GLY A 529 -32.88 1.17 0.40
C GLY A 529 -31.89 0.02 0.22
N LEU A 530 -31.17 -0.03 -0.90
CA LEU A 530 -30.17 -1.05 -1.19
C LEU A 530 -28.94 -0.95 -0.29
N ILE A 531 -28.42 0.27 -0.11
CA ILE A 531 -27.13 0.51 0.58
C ILE A 531 -27.23 0.44 2.11
N GLN A 532 -28.44 0.30 2.66
CA GLN A 532 -28.68 0.06 4.09
C GLN A 532 -28.01 1.11 5.00
N GLY A 533 -28.03 2.36 4.57
CA GLY A 533 -27.46 3.47 5.33
C GLY A 533 -25.93 3.56 5.31
N LYS A 534 -25.24 2.80 4.44
CA LYS A 534 -23.77 2.80 4.36
C LYS A 534 -23.27 3.03 2.95
N GLN A 535 -22.37 3.98 2.75
CA GLN A 535 -21.77 4.24 1.45
C GLN A 535 -20.25 4.28 1.55
N MET A 536 -19.58 3.68 0.57
CA MET A 536 -18.13 3.81 0.42
C MET A 536 -17.81 4.61 -0.84
N VAL A 537 -16.92 5.59 -0.74
CA VAL A 537 -16.41 6.36 -1.88
C VAL A 537 -14.89 6.26 -1.88
N MET A 538 -14.29 5.98 -3.04
CA MET A 538 -12.85 5.90 -3.17
C MET A 538 -12.28 7.17 -3.79
N ILE A 539 -11.19 7.68 -3.21
CA ILE A 539 -10.50 8.91 -3.67
C ILE A 539 -9.16 8.55 -4.31
N GLY A 540 -8.99 8.93 -5.58
CA GLY A 540 -7.79 8.66 -6.36
C GLY A 540 -6.73 9.76 -6.26
N TYR A 541 -5.74 9.61 -5.37
CA TYR A 541 -4.70 10.62 -5.17
C TYR A 541 -3.76 10.77 -6.36
N SER A 542 -3.01 9.72 -6.68
CA SER A 542 -1.99 9.75 -7.73
C SER A 542 -2.56 9.97 -9.13
N ASP A 543 -3.76 9.46 -9.42
CA ASP A 543 -4.40 9.62 -10.73
C ASP A 543 -4.89 11.07 -10.94
N SER A 544 -5.50 11.70 -9.92
CA SER A 544 -5.89 13.11 -10.00
C SER A 544 -4.67 14.04 -10.08
N ALA A 545 -3.59 13.73 -9.36
CA ALA A 545 -2.34 14.48 -9.47
C ALA A 545 -1.67 14.34 -10.85
N LYS A 546 -1.84 13.19 -11.52
CA LYS A 546 -1.39 13.01 -12.92
C LYS A 546 -2.25 13.82 -13.90
N ASP A 547 -3.51 14.07 -13.58
CA ASP A 547 -4.41 14.87 -14.42
C ASP A 547 -4.13 16.37 -14.33
N ALA A 548 -3.91 16.88 -13.11
CA ALA A 548 -3.95 18.31 -12.81
C ALA A 548 -2.78 18.84 -11.95
N GLY A 549 -1.80 18.02 -11.61
CA GLY A 549 -0.73 18.40 -10.67
C GLY A 549 -1.15 18.23 -9.20
N VAL A 550 -0.16 18.15 -8.31
CA VAL A 550 -0.40 17.76 -6.90
C VAL A 550 -1.19 18.80 -6.10
N MET A 551 -1.02 20.09 -6.34
CA MET A 551 -1.65 21.14 -5.55
C MET A 551 -3.16 21.20 -5.84
N ALA A 552 -3.54 21.30 -7.12
CA ALA A 552 -4.93 21.26 -7.55
C ALA A 552 -5.65 19.98 -7.13
N ALA A 553 -5.04 18.81 -7.38
CA ALA A 553 -5.62 17.53 -7.00
C ALA A 553 -5.89 17.44 -5.49
N SER A 554 -4.96 17.94 -4.68
CA SER A 554 -5.09 17.87 -3.22
C SER A 554 -6.19 18.78 -2.68
N TRP A 555 -6.35 19.96 -3.29
CA TRP A 555 -7.41 20.89 -2.92
C TRP A 555 -8.79 20.34 -3.31
N ALA A 556 -8.93 19.86 -4.54
CA ALA A 556 -10.16 19.22 -5.02
C ALA A 556 -10.56 18.02 -4.14
N GLN A 557 -9.59 17.22 -3.70
CA GLN A 557 -9.84 16.11 -2.77
C GLN A 557 -10.35 16.58 -1.41
N TYR A 558 -9.79 17.67 -0.87
CA TYR A 558 -10.24 18.23 0.40
C TYR A 558 -11.70 18.71 0.28
N GLN A 559 -12.01 19.48 -0.77
CA GLN A 559 -13.34 19.99 -1.03
C GLN A 559 -14.36 18.86 -1.26
N ALA A 560 -14.02 17.87 -2.09
CA ALA A 560 -14.89 16.73 -2.37
C ALA A 560 -15.20 15.90 -1.11
N GLN A 561 -14.19 15.63 -0.28
CA GLN A 561 -14.40 14.91 0.98
C GLN A 561 -15.31 15.70 1.94
N ASP A 562 -15.05 17.00 2.13
CA ASP A 562 -15.88 17.87 3.00
C ASP A 562 -17.34 17.91 2.53
N ALA A 563 -17.57 18.05 1.22
CA ALA A 563 -18.91 18.05 0.63
C ALA A 563 -19.63 16.69 0.84
N LEU A 564 -18.96 15.58 0.50
CA LEU A 564 -19.52 14.24 0.66
C LEU A 564 -19.87 13.92 2.12
N ILE A 565 -19.04 14.34 3.07
CA ILE A 565 -19.31 14.17 4.51
C ILE A 565 -20.61 14.88 4.88
N LYS A 566 -20.76 16.16 4.49
CA LYS A 566 -21.96 16.97 4.77
C LYS A 566 -23.21 16.38 4.12
N THR A 567 -23.10 15.94 2.87
CA THR A 567 -24.20 15.31 2.12
C THR A 567 -24.65 14.00 2.77
N CYS A 568 -23.70 13.14 3.16
CA CYS A 568 -24.02 11.86 3.80
C CYS A 568 -24.60 12.04 5.21
N GLU A 569 -24.04 12.94 6.02
CA GLU A 569 -24.57 13.26 7.36
C GLU A 569 -26.01 13.77 7.27
N LYS A 570 -26.30 14.70 6.35
CA LYS A 570 -27.67 15.22 6.10
C LYS A 570 -28.63 14.11 5.66
N ALA A 571 -28.13 13.14 4.89
CA ALA A 571 -28.89 12.01 4.39
C ALA A 571 -29.02 10.84 5.39
N GLY A 572 -28.35 10.90 6.54
CA GLY A 572 -28.31 9.81 7.53
C GLY A 572 -27.53 8.58 7.05
N ILE A 573 -26.51 8.77 6.21
CA ILE A 573 -25.68 7.72 5.63
C ILE A 573 -24.30 7.73 6.31
N GLU A 574 -23.85 6.56 6.77
CA GLU A 574 -22.49 6.34 7.23
C GLU A 574 -21.56 6.28 6.01
N LEU A 575 -20.74 7.32 5.83
CA LEU A 575 -19.74 7.40 4.77
C LEU A 575 -18.40 6.81 5.22
N THR A 576 -17.88 5.85 4.47
CA THR A 576 -16.49 5.41 4.57
C THR A 576 -15.70 5.94 3.37
N LEU A 577 -14.69 6.77 3.63
CA LEU A 577 -13.75 7.20 2.61
C LEU A 577 -12.67 6.12 2.44
N PHE A 578 -12.54 5.63 1.20
CA PHE A 578 -11.49 4.68 0.83
C PHE A 578 -10.34 5.44 0.16
N HIS A 579 -9.22 5.56 0.87
CA HIS A 579 -8.03 6.24 0.37
C HIS A 579 -7.24 5.37 -0.60
N GLY A 580 -7.06 5.85 -1.83
CA GLY A 580 -6.22 5.22 -2.85
C GLY A 580 -4.72 5.28 -2.55
N ARG A 581 -3.91 4.81 -3.50
CA ARG A 581 -2.45 4.88 -3.40
C ARG A 581 -1.97 6.34 -3.50
N GLY A 582 -0.84 6.61 -2.86
CA GLY A 582 -0.13 7.89 -2.92
C GLY A 582 -0.59 8.88 -1.85
N GLY A 583 -0.19 10.14 -2.02
CA GLY A 583 -0.54 11.20 -1.09
C GLY A 583 0.14 11.10 0.28
N SER A 584 -0.20 12.03 1.17
CA SER A 584 0.41 12.14 2.49
C SER A 584 0.06 10.97 3.43
N ILE A 585 -1.13 10.38 3.27
CA ILE A 585 -1.64 9.25 4.09
C ILE A 585 -0.81 7.98 3.82
N GLY A 586 -0.35 7.76 2.58
CA GLY A 586 0.40 6.57 2.20
C GLY A 586 1.80 6.45 2.80
N ARG A 587 2.36 7.52 3.39
CA ARG A 587 3.78 7.63 3.78
C ARG A 587 4.23 6.67 4.90
N GLY A 588 3.31 6.24 5.76
CA GLY A 588 3.64 5.49 6.98
C GLY A 588 4.34 6.34 8.05
N GLY A 589 4.47 5.80 9.26
CA GLY A 589 5.11 6.47 10.39
C GLY A 589 4.39 7.75 10.83
N ALA A 590 5.12 8.66 11.48
CA ALA A 590 4.59 9.93 11.97
C ALA A 590 3.95 10.82 10.87
N PRO A 591 4.48 10.89 9.62
CA PRO A 591 3.82 11.65 8.56
C PRO A 591 2.42 11.16 8.19
N ALA A 592 2.17 9.84 8.24
CA ALA A 592 0.83 9.31 7.99
C ALA A 592 -0.16 9.66 9.12
N HIS A 593 0.33 9.68 10.38
CA HIS A 593 -0.48 10.14 11.52
C HIS A 593 -0.93 11.59 11.32
N ALA A 594 0.01 12.50 11.03
CA ALA A 594 -0.32 13.91 10.75
C ALA A 594 -1.26 14.08 9.54
N ALA A 595 -1.07 13.26 8.50
CA ALA A 595 -1.92 13.29 7.31
C ALA A 595 -3.37 12.86 7.56
N LEU A 596 -3.60 11.92 8.48
CA LEU A 596 -4.94 11.52 8.89
C LEU A 596 -5.62 12.60 9.74
N LEU A 597 -4.87 13.25 10.62
CA LEU A 597 -5.38 14.37 11.43
C LEU A 597 -5.69 15.62 10.59
N SER A 598 -5.11 15.75 9.39
CA SER A 598 -5.30 16.92 8.53
C SER A 598 -6.43 16.79 7.51
N GLN A 599 -7.16 15.67 7.52
CA GLN A 599 -8.34 15.50 6.66
C GLN A 599 -9.51 16.37 7.13
N PRO A 600 -10.50 16.65 6.26
CA PRO A 600 -11.71 17.38 6.66
C PRO A 600 -12.37 16.79 7.92
N PRO A 601 -12.94 17.63 8.81
CA PRO A 601 -13.66 17.15 9.99
C PRO A 601 -14.71 16.08 9.65
N GLY A 602 -14.67 14.96 10.35
CA GLY A 602 -15.59 13.83 10.14
C GLY A 602 -15.13 12.77 9.13
N SER A 603 -13.99 12.98 8.45
CA SER A 603 -13.49 12.04 7.41
C SER A 603 -13.27 10.60 7.91
N LEU A 604 -12.97 10.42 9.20
CA LEU A 604 -12.67 9.12 9.81
C LEU A 604 -13.81 8.57 10.70
N LYS A 605 -14.99 9.19 10.68
CA LYS A 605 -16.17 8.69 11.43
C LYS A 605 -16.60 7.29 10.98
N GLY A 606 -16.56 7.02 9.67
CA GLY A 606 -16.88 5.71 9.08
C GLY A 606 -15.70 4.73 9.05
N GLY A 607 -14.65 4.98 9.84
CA GLY A 607 -13.43 4.17 9.88
C GLY A 607 -12.35 4.59 8.87
N LEU A 608 -11.15 4.05 9.07
CA LEU A 608 -10.02 4.21 8.14
C LEU A 608 -9.99 3.03 7.17
N ARG A 609 -10.20 3.29 5.88
CA ARG A 609 -9.88 2.33 4.82
C ARG A 609 -8.82 2.91 3.90
N VAL A 610 -7.66 2.28 3.82
CA VAL A 610 -6.52 2.79 3.03
C VAL A 610 -5.84 1.71 2.21
N THR A 611 -5.45 2.09 1.00
CA THR A 611 -4.65 1.25 0.10
C THR A 611 -3.18 1.30 0.49
N GLU A 612 -2.63 0.17 0.92
CA GLU A 612 -1.22 0.05 1.25
C GLU A 612 -0.40 -0.27 0.00
N GLN A 613 0.44 0.68 -0.38
CA GLN A 613 1.35 0.57 -1.53
C GLN A 613 2.30 -0.61 -1.35
N GLY A 614 2.43 -1.46 -2.37
CA GLY A 614 3.23 -2.69 -2.28
C GLY A 614 4.70 -2.44 -1.94
N GLU A 615 5.28 -1.36 -2.46
CA GLU A 615 6.65 -0.89 -2.15
C GLU A 615 6.83 -0.44 -0.68
N MET A 616 5.73 -0.12 0.02
CA MET A 616 5.73 0.29 1.42
C MET A 616 5.40 -0.85 2.39
N ILE A 617 4.87 -1.98 1.91
CA ILE A 617 4.44 -3.09 2.77
C ILE A 617 5.60 -3.62 3.63
N ARG A 618 6.83 -3.71 3.08
CA ARG A 618 8.00 -4.11 3.88
C ARG A 618 8.26 -3.15 5.05
N PHE A 619 8.04 -1.85 4.86
CA PHE A 619 8.35 -0.81 5.84
C PHE A 619 7.24 -0.55 6.86
N LYS A 620 6.01 -0.98 6.56
CA LYS A 620 4.86 -0.90 7.49
C LYS A 620 4.51 -2.23 8.15
N TYR A 621 4.78 -3.34 7.48
CA TYR A 621 4.31 -4.67 7.85
C TYR A 621 5.37 -5.77 7.65
N GLY A 622 6.63 -5.43 7.38
CA GLY A 622 7.68 -6.43 7.12
C GLY A 622 8.08 -7.27 8.33
N LEU A 623 7.80 -6.78 9.55
CA LEU A 623 8.07 -7.45 10.82
C LEU A 623 6.88 -7.27 11.77
N PRO A 624 6.63 -8.21 12.70
CA PRO A 624 5.56 -8.08 13.69
C PRO A 624 5.62 -6.77 14.49
N GLU A 625 6.81 -6.36 14.97
CA GLU A 625 6.97 -5.13 15.74
C GLU A 625 6.66 -3.86 14.92
N VAL A 626 7.01 -3.87 13.63
CA VAL A 626 6.70 -2.77 12.70
C VAL A 626 5.20 -2.72 12.39
N THR A 627 4.53 -3.88 12.32
CA THR A 627 3.07 -3.96 12.21
C THR A 627 2.39 -3.33 13.42
N VAL A 628 2.86 -3.64 14.64
CA VAL A 628 2.33 -3.04 15.87
C VAL A 628 2.46 -1.51 15.82
N SER A 629 3.64 -0.99 15.46
CA SER A 629 3.86 0.45 15.31
C SER A 629 2.86 1.10 14.32
N SER A 630 2.69 0.51 13.14
CA SER A 630 1.80 1.05 12.11
C SER A 630 0.34 1.08 12.55
N LEU A 631 -0.16 -0.01 13.17
CA LEU A 631 -1.53 -0.09 13.65
C LEU A 631 -1.78 0.85 14.84
N SER A 632 -0.80 0.99 15.74
CA SER A 632 -0.85 1.94 16.85
C SER A 632 -0.97 3.38 16.35
N LEU A 633 -0.16 3.77 15.36
CA LEU A 633 -0.21 5.12 14.78
C LEU A 633 -1.55 5.41 14.10
N TYR A 634 -2.09 4.47 13.33
CA TYR A 634 -3.42 4.65 12.74
C TYR A 634 -4.52 4.74 13.80
N THR A 635 -4.45 3.93 14.85
CA THR A 635 -5.40 3.98 15.95
C THR A 635 -5.40 5.32 16.65
N SER A 636 -4.21 5.81 17.01
CA SER A 636 -4.03 7.13 17.60
C SER A 636 -4.62 8.23 16.72
N ALA A 637 -4.31 8.21 15.43
CA ALA A 637 -4.79 9.22 14.49
C ALA A 637 -6.31 9.21 14.34
N ILE A 638 -6.96 8.04 14.28
CA ILE A 638 -8.43 7.95 14.16
C ILE A 638 -9.11 8.48 15.42
N LEU A 639 -8.65 8.07 16.60
CA LEU A 639 -9.23 8.51 17.87
C LEU A 639 -9.09 10.02 18.05
N GLU A 640 -7.90 10.56 17.75
CA GLU A 640 -7.64 11.98 17.86
C GLU A 640 -8.42 12.78 16.81
N ALA A 641 -8.44 12.39 15.53
CA ALA A 641 -9.20 13.09 14.49
C ALA A 641 -10.71 13.12 14.75
N ASN A 642 -11.27 12.04 15.30
CA ASN A 642 -12.72 11.95 15.56
C ASN A 642 -13.16 12.76 16.79
N LEU A 643 -12.26 13.05 17.72
CA LEU A 643 -12.56 13.76 18.97
C LEU A 643 -12.03 15.21 18.97
N LEU A 644 -10.92 15.45 18.27
CA LEU A 644 -10.24 16.73 18.13
C LEU A 644 -10.03 17.02 16.64
N PRO A 645 -11.11 17.29 15.89
CA PRO A 645 -11.01 17.55 14.45
C PRO A 645 -10.14 18.79 14.18
N PRO A 646 -9.48 18.86 13.00
CA PRO A 646 -8.75 20.06 12.64
C PRO A 646 -9.69 21.26 12.47
N PRO A 647 -9.17 22.50 12.60
CA PRO A 647 -9.98 23.69 12.37
C PRO A 647 -10.47 23.74 10.92
N GLU A 648 -11.69 24.27 10.72
CA GLU A 648 -12.15 24.62 9.38
C GLU A 648 -11.28 25.76 8.81
N PRO A 649 -10.92 25.72 7.52
CA PRO A 649 -10.12 26.78 6.91
C PRO A 649 -10.92 28.08 6.81
N LYS A 650 -10.24 29.19 7.07
CA LYS A 650 -10.76 30.55 6.86
C LYS A 650 -11.10 30.78 5.39
N ASP A 651 -12.06 31.66 5.10
CA ASP A 651 -12.49 31.95 3.73
C ASP A 651 -11.33 32.47 2.85
N ASP A 652 -10.49 33.36 3.38
CA ASP A 652 -9.29 33.84 2.67
C ASP A 652 -8.33 32.70 2.31
N TRP A 653 -8.18 31.69 3.18
CA TRP A 653 -7.35 30.51 2.89
C TRP A 653 -7.95 29.63 1.79
N ARG A 654 -9.28 29.54 1.72
CA ARG A 654 -9.97 28.84 0.63
C ARG A 654 -9.72 29.56 -0.70
N HIS A 655 -9.84 30.89 -0.71
CA HIS A 655 -9.54 31.70 -1.90
C HIS A 655 -8.09 31.58 -2.36
N ILE A 656 -7.13 31.58 -1.44
CA ILE A 656 -5.71 31.32 -1.76
C ILE A 656 -5.56 29.92 -2.36
N MET A 657 -6.21 28.89 -1.80
CA MET A 657 -6.12 27.54 -2.35
C MET A 657 -6.79 27.39 -3.72
N ASP A 658 -7.89 28.10 -4.00
CA ASP A 658 -8.50 28.15 -5.32
C ASP A 658 -7.53 28.78 -6.35
N GLU A 659 -6.88 29.88 -5.99
CA GLU A 659 -5.87 30.56 -6.81
C GLU A 659 -4.64 29.65 -7.06
N LEU A 660 -4.08 29.05 -6.01
CA LEU A 660 -2.97 28.09 -6.10
C LEU A 660 -3.33 26.89 -6.98
N SER A 661 -4.55 26.37 -6.85
CA SER A 661 -5.06 25.24 -7.63
C SER A 661 -5.05 25.56 -9.13
N VAL A 662 -5.60 26.70 -9.55
CA VAL A 662 -5.64 27.10 -10.96
C VAL A 662 -4.23 27.30 -11.52
N ILE A 663 -3.40 28.12 -10.85
CA ILE A 663 -2.04 28.45 -11.34
C ILE A 663 -1.18 27.19 -11.46
N SER A 664 -1.23 26.32 -10.44
CA SER A 664 -0.45 25.07 -10.45
C SER A 664 -0.91 24.10 -11.53
N CYS A 665 -2.21 24.03 -11.79
CA CYS A 665 -2.78 23.16 -12.82
C CYS A 665 -2.40 23.62 -14.22
N ASP A 666 -2.49 24.92 -14.48
CA ASP A 666 -2.13 25.53 -15.75
C ASP A 666 -0.66 25.29 -16.07
N LEU A 667 0.25 25.51 -15.11
CA LEU A 667 1.67 25.21 -15.30
C LEU A 667 1.91 23.72 -15.56
N TYR A 668 1.29 22.85 -14.75
CA TYR A 668 1.44 21.40 -14.88
C TYR A 668 1.02 20.92 -16.27
N ARG A 669 -0.17 21.33 -16.75
CA ARG A 669 -0.69 20.97 -18.07
C ARG A 669 0.08 21.65 -19.20
N GLY A 670 0.60 22.86 -18.97
CA GLY A 670 1.49 23.57 -19.88
C GLY A 670 2.72 22.73 -20.28
N TYR A 671 3.36 22.07 -19.32
CA TYR A 671 4.45 21.12 -19.64
C TYR A 671 3.94 19.76 -20.11
N VAL A 672 3.04 19.14 -19.35
CA VAL A 672 2.73 17.71 -19.54
C VAL A 672 1.87 17.44 -20.78
N ARG A 673 1.01 18.38 -21.16
CA ARG A 673 0.08 18.24 -22.30
C ARG A 673 0.44 19.14 -23.48
N GLU A 674 0.70 20.41 -23.22
CA GLU A 674 0.79 21.43 -24.27
C GLU A 674 2.18 21.51 -24.89
N ASN A 675 3.24 21.30 -24.09
CA ASN A 675 4.60 21.30 -24.59
C ASN A 675 4.89 20.04 -25.43
N LYS A 676 4.97 20.24 -26.75
CA LYS A 676 5.25 19.20 -27.75
C LYS A 676 6.55 18.41 -27.51
N ASP A 677 7.53 19.02 -26.85
CA ASP A 677 8.86 18.43 -26.62
C ASP A 677 8.89 17.58 -25.33
N PHE A 678 7.83 17.64 -24.52
CA PHE A 678 7.73 16.92 -23.25
C PHE A 678 7.73 15.40 -23.39
N VAL A 679 6.89 14.84 -24.27
CA VAL A 679 6.80 13.38 -24.45
C VAL A 679 8.12 12.78 -25.00
N PRO A 680 8.77 13.39 -26.02
CA PRO A 680 10.12 13.00 -26.43
C PRO A 680 11.12 13.06 -25.27
N TYR A 681 11.16 14.17 -24.52
CA TYR A 681 12.05 14.33 -23.38
C TYR A 681 11.80 13.26 -22.30
N PHE A 682 10.55 13.05 -21.90
CA PHE A 682 10.15 12.06 -20.91
C PHE A 682 10.64 10.64 -21.24
N ARG A 683 10.45 10.19 -22.50
CA ARG A 683 10.88 8.86 -22.93
C ARG A 683 12.40 8.70 -22.96
N SER A 684 13.13 9.79 -23.18
CA SER A 684 14.60 9.80 -23.18
C SER A 684 15.19 9.93 -21.77
N ALA A 685 14.70 10.85 -20.95
CA ALA A 685 15.24 11.18 -19.64
C ALA A 685 14.91 10.13 -18.56
N THR A 686 13.90 9.28 -18.81
CA THR A 686 13.42 8.28 -17.85
C THR A 686 13.47 6.86 -18.44
N PRO A 687 13.45 5.80 -17.61
CA PRO A 687 13.34 4.42 -18.08
C PRO A 687 11.89 3.97 -18.36
N GLU A 688 10.96 4.88 -18.72
CA GLU A 688 9.53 4.54 -18.90
C GLU A 688 9.31 3.39 -19.88
N GLN A 689 10.02 3.40 -21.00
CA GLN A 689 9.87 2.38 -22.04
C GLN A 689 10.35 1.01 -21.52
N GLU A 690 11.47 1.00 -20.80
CA GLU A 690 12.06 -0.20 -20.23
C GLU A 690 11.21 -0.77 -19.07
N LEU A 691 10.55 0.08 -18.27
CA LEU A 691 9.60 -0.36 -17.23
C LEU A 691 8.43 -1.17 -17.82
N GLY A 692 7.99 -0.84 -19.03
CA GLY A 692 6.95 -1.60 -19.73
C GLY A 692 7.43 -2.93 -20.31
N LYS A 693 8.68 -2.96 -20.80
CA LYS A 693 9.31 -4.14 -21.42
C LYS A 693 9.71 -5.20 -20.39
N LEU A 694 10.25 -4.77 -19.25
CA LEU A 694 10.82 -5.68 -18.24
C LEU A 694 9.74 -6.44 -17.43
N PRO A 695 10.06 -7.65 -16.94
CA PRO A 695 9.14 -8.50 -16.19
C PRO A 695 8.93 -8.06 -14.71
N LEU A 696 8.61 -6.79 -14.47
CA LEU A 696 8.57 -6.19 -13.12
C LEU A 696 7.27 -6.46 -12.34
N GLY A 697 6.12 -6.46 -13.02
CA GLY A 697 4.80 -6.68 -12.42
C GLY A 697 3.81 -7.29 -13.42
N SER A 698 2.69 -7.84 -12.93
CA SER A 698 1.72 -8.54 -13.79
C SER A 698 1.01 -7.63 -14.81
N ARG A 699 1.02 -6.31 -14.58
CA ARG A 699 0.25 -5.32 -15.34
C ARG A 699 1.01 -4.72 -16.53
N PRO A 700 0.33 -4.41 -17.65
CA PRO A 700 0.87 -3.53 -18.69
C PRO A 700 1.08 -2.08 -18.20
N ALA A 701 2.04 -1.36 -18.77
CA ALA A 701 2.36 0.02 -18.37
C ALA A 701 1.34 1.06 -18.89
N LYS A 702 0.69 0.82 -20.03
CA LYS A 702 -0.29 1.73 -20.66
C LYS A 702 -1.65 1.06 -20.79
N ARG A 703 -2.73 1.87 -20.73
CA ARG A 703 -4.08 1.42 -21.11
C ARG A 703 -4.20 1.24 -22.63
N ARG A 704 -3.52 2.09 -23.41
CA ARG A 704 -3.44 2.00 -24.89
C ARG A 704 -1.98 2.11 -25.36
N PRO A 705 -1.46 1.19 -26.19
CA PRO A 705 -0.03 1.17 -26.57
C PRO A 705 0.48 2.43 -27.30
N THR A 706 -0.38 3.12 -28.06
CA THR A 706 -0.01 4.23 -28.95
C THR A 706 -0.26 5.64 -28.38
N GLY A 707 -0.71 5.76 -27.12
CA GLY A 707 -1.11 7.05 -26.54
C GLY A 707 0.01 7.89 -25.92
N GLY A 708 -0.33 9.15 -25.58
CA GLY A 708 0.48 10.09 -24.81
C GLY A 708 0.46 9.84 -23.30
N VAL A 709 0.76 10.87 -22.49
CA VAL A 709 0.79 10.76 -21.01
C VAL A 709 -0.58 10.40 -20.43
N GLU A 710 -1.67 10.77 -21.10
CA GLU A 710 -3.05 10.44 -20.71
C GLU A 710 -3.29 8.92 -20.71
N SER A 711 -2.60 8.19 -21.59
CA SER A 711 -2.69 6.72 -21.70
C SER A 711 -1.80 5.98 -20.69
N LEU A 712 -0.86 6.70 -20.07
CA LEU A 712 0.03 6.18 -19.04
C LEU A 712 -0.68 6.17 -17.69
N ARG A 713 -0.49 5.10 -16.94
CA ARG A 713 -1.03 4.93 -15.59
C ARG A 713 -0.23 5.73 -14.57
N ALA A 714 -0.83 6.05 -13.42
CA ALA A 714 -0.14 6.77 -12.34
C ALA A 714 1.13 6.06 -11.83
N ILE A 715 1.14 4.73 -11.72
CA ILE A 715 2.32 4.00 -11.22
C ILE A 715 3.53 4.17 -12.16
N PRO A 716 3.48 3.77 -13.47
CA PRO A 716 4.59 4.01 -14.39
C PRO A 716 5.00 5.48 -14.50
N TRP A 717 4.04 6.41 -14.39
CA TRP A 717 4.30 7.85 -14.40
C TRP A 717 5.20 8.28 -13.23
N ILE A 718 4.78 8.03 -11.99
CA ILE A 718 5.55 8.37 -10.78
C ILE A 718 6.89 7.63 -10.78
N PHE A 719 6.85 6.35 -11.17
CA PHE A 719 8.01 5.49 -11.06
C PHE A 719 9.11 5.87 -12.06
N ALA A 720 8.77 6.22 -13.30
CA ALA A 720 9.74 6.67 -14.30
C ALA A 720 10.55 7.90 -13.82
N TRP A 721 9.88 8.89 -13.24
CA TRP A 721 10.51 10.09 -12.69
C TRP A 721 11.17 9.87 -11.32
N THR A 722 10.79 8.81 -10.61
CA THR A 722 11.50 8.37 -9.40
C THR A 722 12.87 7.82 -9.75
N GLN A 723 12.96 7.09 -10.86
CA GLN A 723 14.18 6.43 -11.30
C GLN A 723 15.25 7.44 -11.77
N ASN A 724 14.86 8.53 -12.43
CA ASN A 724 15.80 9.58 -12.85
C ASN A 724 16.07 10.66 -11.78
N ARG A 725 15.47 10.53 -10.60
CA ARG A 725 15.65 11.41 -9.44
C ARG A 725 15.13 12.85 -9.60
N LEU A 726 14.37 13.16 -10.64
CA LEU A 726 13.73 14.48 -10.78
C LEU A 726 12.41 14.58 -10.00
N MET A 727 11.71 13.46 -9.79
CA MET A 727 10.46 13.41 -9.01
C MET A 727 9.32 14.32 -9.53
N LEU A 728 9.41 14.74 -10.80
CA LEU A 728 8.54 15.75 -11.44
C LEU A 728 7.03 15.63 -11.14
N PRO A 729 6.42 14.44 -11.15
CA PRO A 729 4.99 14.27 -10.87
C PRO A 729 4.53 14.76 -9.50
N ALA A 730 5.43 14.84 -8.54
CA ALA A 730 5.09 15.07 -7.13
C ALA A 730 5.28 16.53 -6.67
N TRP A 731 5.75 17.41 -7.55
CA TRP A 731 5.98 18.82 -7.22
C TRP A 731 5.63 19.82 -8.34
N LEU A 732 5.64 19.41 -9.61
CA LEU A 732 5.44 20.33 -10.73
C LEU A 732 4.16 21.16 -10.57
N GLY A 733 4.31 22.48 -10.69
CA GLY A 733 3.23 23.47 -10.52
C GLY A 733 3.07 24.01 -9.09
N ALA A 734 3.53 23.28 -8.08
CA ALA A 734 3.27 23.63 -6.68
C ALA A 734 4.07 24.86 -6.22
N GLY A 735 5.41 24.85 -6.34
CA GLY A 735 6.23 25.95 -5.86
C GLY A 735 6.07 27.21 -6.71
N THR A 736 5.87 27.07 -8.01
CA THR A 736 5.57 28.20 -8.91
C THR A 736 4.28 28.92 -8.53
N ALA A 737 3.22 28.18 -8.17
CA ALA A 737 1.98 28.78 -7.68
C ALA A 737 2.21 29.50 -6.33
N LEU A 738 2.96 28.89 -5.41
CA LEU A 738 3.33 29.53 -4.14
C LEU A 738 4.13 30.81 -4.36
N GLN A 739 5.11 30.79 -5.26
CA GLN A 739 5.93 31.94 -5.61
C GLN A 739 5.07 33.10 -6.13
N LYS A 740 4.11 32.81 -7.01
CA LYS A 740 3.22 33.83 -7.56
C LYS A 740 2.39 34.51 -6.46
N VAL A 741 1.86 33.74 -5.51
CA VAL A 741 1.10 34.26 -4.36
C VAL A 741 2.00 35.07 -3.42
N VAL A 742 3.26 34.67 -3.25
CA VAL A 742 4.26 35.45 -2.49
C VAL A 742 4.53 36.82 -3.16
N GLU A 743 4.66 36.86 -4.48
CA GLU A 743 4.84 38.09 -5.26
C GLU A 743 3.66 39.06 -5.14
N ASP A 744 2.46 38.53 -4.91
CA ASP A 744 1.25 39.32 -4.66
C ASP A 744 1.14 39.81 -3.20
N GLY A 745 2.19 39.62 -2.39
CA GLY A 745 2.31 40.12 -1.03
C GLY A 745 1.64 39.24 0.04
N LYS A 746 1.19 38.04 -0.32
CA LYS A 746 0.41 37.13 0.54
C LYS A 746 1.27 36.10 1.30
N GLN A 747 2.59 36.31 1.41
CA GLN A 747 3.49 35.36 2.08
C GLN A 747 3.09 35.11 3.54
N SER A 748 2.77 36.17 4.30
CA SER A 748 2.38 36.03 5.72
C SER A 748 1.11 35.20 5.91
N GLU A 749 0.22 35.16 4.92
CA GLU A 749 -0.99 34.34 4.94
C GLU A 749 -0.65 32.86 4.68
N LEU A 750 0.27 32.57 3.74
CA LEU A 750 0.78 31.21 3.52
C LEU A 750 1.51 30.66 4.76
N GLU A 751 2.31 31.50 5.42
CA GLU A 751 2.97 31.12 6.67
C GLU A 751 1.95 30.86 7.80
N ALA A 752 0.87 31.66 7.87
CA ALA A 752 -0.22 31.42 8.82
C ALA A 752 -0.96 30.11 8.52
N MET A 753 -1.26 29.83 7.24
CA MET A 753 -1.82 28.54 6.80
C MET A 753 -0.90 27.38 7.20
N CYS A 754 0.42 27.54 7.06
CA CYS A 754 1.39 26.49 7.42
C CYS A 754 1.44 26.22 8.93
N ARG A 755 1.22 27.23 9.79
CA ARG A 755 1.21 27.03 11.25
C ARG A 755 -0.13 26.50 11.76
N ASP A 756 -1.22 27.05 11.25
CA ASP A 756 -2.53 26.92 11.87
C ASP A 756 -3.48 25.96 11.12
N TRP A 757 -3.13 25.56 9.90
CA TRP A 757 -3.95 24.65 9.09
C TRP A 757 -3.21 23.34 8.75
N PRO A 758 -3.54 22.23 9.45
CA PRO A 758 -2.86 20.95 9.28
C PRO A 758 -2.82 20.43 7.83
N PHE A 759 -3.84 20.71 7.02
CA PHE A 759 -3.88 20.30 5.62
C PHE A 759 -2.73 20.93 4.82
N PHE A 760 -2.52 22.23 5.00
CA PHE A 760 -1.52 22.98 4.25
C PHE A 760 -0.10 22.63 4.69
N SER A 761 0.14 22.53 6.00
CA SER A 761 1.45 22.09 6.51
C SER A 761 1.80 20.66 6.08
N THR A 762 0.82 19.74 6.11
CA THR A 762 0.99 18.38 5.59
C THR A 762 1.33 18.38 4.10
N ARG A 763 0.77 19.31 3.32
CA ARG A 763 1.03 19.43 1.88
C ARG A 763 2.46 19.90 1.61
N LEU A 764 2.93 20.94 2.32
CA LEU A 764 4.30 21.41 2.21
C LEU A 764 5.32 20.38 2.71
N GLY A 765 5.05 19.73 3.85
CA GLY A 765 5.90 18.66 4.36
C GLY A 765 5.96 17.41 3.47
N MET A 766 5.01 17.23 2.53
CA MET A 766 5.11 16.24 1.46
C MET A 766 6.10 16.69 0.38
N LEU A 767 6.03 17.95 -0.05
CA LEU A 767 6.99 18.53 -1.01
C LEU A 767 8.42 18.47 -0.46
N GLU A 768 8.64 18.84 0.79
CA GLU A 768 9.97 18.78 1.39
C GLU A 768 10.57 17.37 1.38
N MET A 769 9.75 16.35 1.64
CA MET A 769 10.19 14.96 1.58
C MET A 769 10.53 14.53 0.16
N VAL A 770 9.75 14.94 -0.83
CA VAL A 770 10.05 14.69 -2.24
C VAL A 770 11.37 15.36 -2.63
N PHE A 771 11.54 16.63 -2.27
CA PHE A 771 12.77 17.40 -2.55
C PHE A 771 14.00 16.78 -1.90
N SER A 772 13.88 16.25 -0.67
CA SER A 772 14.99 15.56 0.01
C SER A 772 15.47 14.27 -0.69
N LYS A 773 14.62 13.70 -1.57
CA LYS A 773 14.92 12.50 -2.37
C LYS A 773 15.28 12.84 -3.81
N ALA A 774 14.90 14.02 -4.30
CA ALA A 774 15.31 14.50 -5.61
C ALA A 774 16.83 14.75 -5.63
N ASP A 775 17.43 14.60 -6.80
CA ASP A 775 18.85 14.87 -7.00
C ASP A 775 19.05 15.46 -8.40
N LEU A 776 19.21 16.79 -8.44
CA LEU A 776 19.32 17.56 -9.67
C LEU A 776 20.55 17.17 -10.50
N TRP A 777 21.64 16.79 -9.83
CA TRP A 777 22.85 16.36 -10.49
C TRP A 777 22.66 15.01 -11.18
N LEU A 778 22.01 14.05 -10.51
CA LEU A 778 21.67 12.78 -11.15
C LEU A 778 20.68 12.98 -12.30
N ALA A 779 19.68 13.84 -12.15
CA ALA A 779 18.74 14.16 -13.22
C ALA A 779 19.45 14.77 -14.45
N GLU A 780 20.39 15.69 -14.23
CA GLU A 780 21.23 16.25 -15.29
C GLU A 780 22.09 15.17 -15.96
N TYR A 781 22.67 14.25 -15.19
CA TYR A 781 23.48 13.17 -15.74
C TYR A 781 22.67 12.25 -16.67
N TYR A 782 21.41 11.95 -16.33
CA TYR A 782 20.51 11.22 -17.22
C TYR A 782 20.29 11.97 -18.54
N ASP A 783 20.09 13.29 -18.49
CA ASP A 783 19.95 14.11 -19.69
C ASP A 783 21.21 14.05 -20.56
N GLN A 784 22.38 14.28 -19.96
CA GLN A 784 23.66 14.27 -20.68
C GLN A 784 23.94 12.91 -21.34
N ARG A 785 23.51 11.81 -20.73
CA ARG A 785 23.79 10.45 -21.21
C ARG A 785 22.76 9.91 -22.19
N LEU A 786 21.49 10.29 -22.05
CA LEU A 786 20.36 9.65 -22.72
C LEU A 786 19.55 10.58 -23.62
N VAL A 787 19.58 11.89 -23.38
CA VAL A 787 18.71 12.86 -24.05
C VAL A 787 19.46 13.56 -25.16
N ALA A 788 18.79 13.75 -26.30
CA ALA A 788 19.33 14.50 -27.43
C ALA A 788 19.57 15.97 -27.06
N LYS A 789 20.64 16.58 -27.58
CA LYS A 789 21.09 17.93 -27.16
C LYS A 789 20.04 19.01 -27.38
N GLU A 790 19.15 18.82 -28.35
CA GLU A 790 18.07 19.73 -28.71
C GLU A 790 17.02 19.86 -27.58
N LEU A 791 16.91 18.83 -26.72
CA LEU A 791 15.97 18.78 -25.60
C LEU A 791 16.61 19.15 -24.25
N TRP A 792 17.93 19.40 -24.20
CA TRP A 792 18.62 19.81 -22.97
C TRP A 792 18.09 21.11 -22.36
N PRO A 793 17.66 22.14 -23.13
CA PRO A 793 17.07 23.34 -22.55
C PRO A 793 15.85 23.04 -21.68
N LEU A 794 14.97 22.14 -22.11
CA LEU A 794 13.77 21.74 -21.34
C LEU A 794 14.16 21.06 -20.03
N GLY A 795 15.12 20.13 -20.06
CA GLY A 795 15.60 19.48 -18.85
C GLY A 795 16.24 20.46 -17.86
N LYS A 796 17.00 21.44 -18.37
CA LYS A 796 17.59 22.51 -17.56
C LYS A 796 16.51 23.40 -16.93
N GLU A 797 15.52 23.83 -17.71
CA GLU A 797 14.38 24.62 -17.24
C GLU A 797 13.62 23.92 -16.11
N LEU A 798 13.32 22.62 -16.25
CA LEU A 798 12.66 21.84 -15.20
C LEU A 798 13.51 21.72 -13.92
N ARG A 799 14.83 21.70 -14.03
CA ARG A 799 15.73 21.67 -12.87
C ARG A 799 15.81 23.03 -12.17
N GLU A 800 15.90 24.13 -12.94
CA GLU A 800 15.86 25.49 -12.40
C GLU A 800 14.55 25.74 -11.64
N LEU A 801 13.42 25.26 -12.19
CA LEU A 801 12.12 25.33 -11.53
C LEU A 801 12.11 24.61 -10.18
N LEU A 802 12.73 23.42 -10.09
CA LEU A 802 12.82 22.69 -8.82
C LEU A 802 13.70 23.42 -7.79
N GLU A 803 14.80 24.07 -8.21
CA GLU A 803 15.63 24.88 -7.32
C GLU A 803 14.89 26.10 -6.76
N GLU A 804 14.07 26.75 -7.58
CA GLU A 804 13.22 27.86 -7.17
C GLU A 804 12.12 27.39 -6.20
N ASP A 805 11.42 26.32 -6.55
CA ASP A 805 10.36 25.72 -5.72
C ASP A 805 10.87 25.35 -4.31
N ILE A 806 12.08 24.80 -4.20
CA ILE A 806 12.70 24.48 -2.89
C ILE A 806 12.87 25.73 -2.03
N LYS A 807 13.34 26.86 -2.60
CA LYS A 807 13.58 28.09 -1.85
C LYS A 807 12.27 28.65 -1.29
N VAL A 808 11.20 28.62 -2.09
CA VAL A 808 9.90 29.16 -1.71
C VAL A 808 9.25 28.31 -0.61
N VAL A 809 9.33 26.99 -0.72
CA VAL A 809 8.80 26.08 0.31
C VAL A 809 9.55 26.27 1.64
N LEU A 810 10.89 26.38 1.61
CA LEU A 810 11.69 26.66 2.82
C LEU A 810 11.38 28.04 3.42
N ALA A 811 11.16 29.05 2.58
CA ALA A 811 10.78 30.39 3.05
C ALA A 811 9.43 30.37 3.79
N ILE A 812 8.41 29.69 3.24
CA ILE A 812 7.09 29.58 3.88
C ILE A 812 7.17 28.73 5.16
N ALA A 813 7.96 27.65 5.16
CA ALA A 813 8.17 26.81 6.33
C ALA A 813 9.01 27.50 7.43
N ASN A 814 9.69 28.61 7.10
CA ASN A 814 10.66 29.30 7.97
C ASN A 814 11.84 28.43 8.40
N ASP A 815 12.30 27.56 7.49
CA ASP A 815 13.38 26.62 7.75
C ASP A 815 14.61 26.85 6.87
N SER A 816 15.77 26.42 7.36
CA SER A 816 17.05 26.51 6.63
C SER A 816 17.40 25.23 5.86
N HIS A 817 16.76 24.10 6.19
CA HIS A 817 17.03 22.80 5.61
C HIS A 817 15.73 21.99 5.50
N LEU A 818 15.60 21.18 4.44
CA LEU A 818 14.42 20.36 4.19
C LEU A 818 14.14 19.37 5.34
N MET A 819 12.87 19.29 5.76
CA MET A 819 12.37 18.38 6.80
C MET A 819 13.07 18.52 8.16
N ALA A 820 13.37 19.74 8.60
CA ALA A 820 14.01 19.99 9.89
C ALA A 820 13.25 19.36 11.08
N ASP A 821 11.91 19.32 11.00
CA ASP A 821 11.02 18.73 12.00
C ASP A 821 11.09 17.19 12.10
N LEU A 822 11.70 16.52 11.11
CA LEU A 822 11.75 15.06 11.03
C LEU A 822 13.21 14.55 10.91
N PRO A 823 14.07 14.80 11.92
CA PRO A 823 15.50 14.52 11.84
C PRO A 823 15.83 13.05 11.60
N TRP A 824 15.05 12.13 12.19
CA TRP A 824 15.21 10.69 11.95
C TRP A 824 14.97 10.31 10.49
N ILE A 825 13.87 10.81 9.90
CA ILE A 825 13.53 10.53 8.50
C ILE A 825 14.57 11.15 7.56
N ALA A 826 15.03 12.36 7.87
CA ALA A 826 16.11 13.02 7.12
C ALA A 826 17.41 12.19 7.14
N GLU A 827 17.81 11.64 8.30
CA GLU A 827 18.98 10.76 8.41
C GLU A 827 18.80 9.46 7.60
N SER A 828 17.65 8.80 7.76
CA SER A 828 17.31 7.57 7.01
C SER A 828 17.32 7.79 5.49
N ILE A 829 16.84 8.95 5.00
CA ILE A 829 16.91 9.32 3.59
C ILE A 829 18.36 9.56 3.17
N GLN A 830 19.13 10.32 3.94
CA GLN A 830 20.54 10.60 3.66
C GLN A 830 21.39 9.31 3.59
N LEU A 831 21.14 8.35 4.49
CA LEU A 831 21.81 7.06 4.50
C LEU A 831 21.53 6.25 3.22
N ARG A 832 20.26 6.13 2.82
CA ARG A 832 19.85 5.35 1.62
C ARG A 832 20.38 5.97 0.34
N ASN A 833 20.40 7.29 0.29
CA ASN A 833 20.90 8.10 -0.80
C ASN A 833 22.34 7.70 -1.20
N ILE A 834 23.24 7.50 -0.22
CA ILE A 834 24.63 7.06 -0.46
C ILE A 834 24.72 5.74 -1.24
N TYR A 835 23.78 4.82 -1.03
CA TYR A 835 23.76 3.52 -1.70
C TYR A 835 22.93 3.50 -2.98
N THR A 836 22.06 4.50 -3.16
CA THR A 836 21.18 4.59 -4.34
C THR A 836 21.86 5.32 -5.48
N ASP A 837 22.70 6.33 -5.20
CA ASP A 837 23.39 7.10 -6.23
C ASP A 837 24.25 6.24 -7.19
N PRO A 838 25.05 5.24 -6.71
CA PRO A 838 25.78 4.35 -7.61
C PRO A 838 24.88 3.55 -8.55
N LEU A 839 23.69 3.15 -8.07
CA LEU A 839 22.71 2.44 -8.89
C LEU A 839 22.15 3.36 -9.97
N ASN A 840 21.86 4.62 -9.65
CA ASN A 840 21.37 5.59 -10.64
C ASN A 840 22.39 5.87 -11.74
N VAL A 841 23.67 6.06 -11.39
CA VAL A 841 24.72 6.31 -12.38
C VAL A 841 24.92 5.07 -13.26
N LEU A 842 24.97 3.88 -12.66
CA LEU A 842 25.07 2.62 -13.41
C LEU A 842 23.85 2.41 -14.32
N GLN A 843 22.65 2.74 -13.86
CA GLN A 843 21.41 2.61 -14.62
C GLN A 843 21.39 3.48 -15.88
N ALA A 844 21.86 4.73 -15.81
CA ALA A 844 21.95 5.57 -17.01
C ALA A 844 22.90 4.96 -18.06
N GLU A 845 24.01 4.36 -17.63
CA GLU A 845 24.91 3.64 -18.53
C GLU A 845 24.26 2.38 -19.13
N LEU A 846 23.53 1.61 -18.31
CA LEU A 846 22.79 0.43 -18.77
C LEU A 846 21.69 0.79 -19.79
N LEU A 847 20.96 1.87 -19.55
CA LEU A 847 19.97 2.41 -20.49
C LEU A 847 20.62 2.84 -21.80
N HIS A 848 21.75 3.55 -21.72
CA HIS A 848 22.50 3.97 -22.90
C HIS A 848 22.93 2.75 -23.75
N ARG A 849 23.52 1.73 -23.13
CA ARG A 849 23.94 0.49 -23.82
C ARG A 849 22.77 -0.29 -24.39
N SER A 850 21.66 -0.38 -23.65
CA SER A 850 20.44 -1.07 -24.09
C SER A 850 19.83 -0.39 -25.32
N ARG A 851 19.63 0.94 -25.26
CA ARG A 851 19.05 1.73 -26.35
C ARG A 851 19.95 1.75 -27.59
N LEU A 852 21.27 1.84 -27.42
CA LEU A 852 22.22 1.79 -28.53
C LEU A 852 22.19 0.44 -29.25
N THR A 853 22.11 -0.67 -28.49
CA THR A 853 21.95 -2.02 -29.04
C THR A 853 20.67 -2.14 -29.88
N GLU A 854 19.55 -1.65 -29.36
CA GLU A 854 18.26 -1.64 -30.07
C GLU A 854 18.31 -0.78 -31.34
N GLN A 855 18.90 0.42 -31.28
CA GLN A 855 19.10 1.30 -32.44
C GLN A 855 19.99 0.66 -33.53
N GLN A 856 20.96 -0.16 -33.14
CA GLN A 856 21.82 -0.90 -34.07
C GLN A 856 21.16 -2.17 -34.64
N GLY A 857 19.91 -2.48 -34.24
CA GLY A 857 19.20 -3.69 -34.67
C GLY A 857 19.82 -4.98 -34.14
N LYS A 858 20.57 -4.91 -33.04
CA LYS A 858 21.19 -6.07 -32.39
C LYS A 858 20.26 -6.67 -31.35
N GLU A 859 20.43 -7.97 -31.09
CA GLU A 859 19.72 -8.66 -30.02
C GLU A 859 20.08 -8.07 -28.64
N PRO A 860 19.10 -7.91 -27.73
CA PRO A 860 19.35 -7.42 -26.38
C PRO A 860 20.34 -8.31 -25.61
N ASP A 861 21.34 -7.70 -24.96
CA ASP A 861 22.28 -8.43 -24.10
C ASP A 861 21.60 -8.76 -22.76
N PRO A 862 21.37 -10.05 -22.42
CA PRO A 862 20.67 -10.44 -21.21
C PRO A 862 21.36 -9.97 -19.92
N ARG A 863 22.69 -9.75 -19.95
CA ARG A 863 23.45 -9.24 -18.79
C ARG A 863 23.10 -7.78 -18.51
N VAL A 864 22.92 -6.98 -19.57
CA VAL A 864 22.53 -5.56 -19.47
C VAL A 864 21.10 -5.45 -18.97
N GLU A 865 20.17 -6.24 -19.50
CA GLU A 865 18.78 -6.24 -19.04
C GLU A 865 18.64 -6.67 -17.58
N GLN A 866 19.38 -7.70 -17.16
CA GLN A 866 19.40 -8.16 -15.77
C GLN A 866 19.98 -7.10 -14.84
N ALA A 867 21.11 -6.50 -15.19
CA ALA A 867 21.68 -5.42 -14.40
C ALA A 867 20.70 -4.23 -14.32
N LEU A 868 20.00 -3.91 -15.42
CA LEU A 868 18.99 -2.84 -15.46
C LEU A 868 17.82 -3.15 -14.51
N MET A 869 17.30 -4.37 -14.51
CA MET A 869 16.27 -4.81 -13.55
C MET A 869 16.73 -4.65 -12.09
N VAL A 870 17.98 -5.03 -11.77
CA VAL A 870 18.54 -4.86 -10.42
C VAL A 870 18.60 -3.39 -10.04
N THR A 871 19.07 -2.52 -10.94
CA THR A 871 19.12 -1.08 -10.65
C THR A 871 17.72 -0.49 -10.45
N ILE A 872 16.74 -0.86 -11.28
CA ILE A 872 15.37 -0.38 -11.16
C ILE A 872 14.77 -0.76 -9.80
N ALA A 873 14.89 -2.02 -9.41
CA ALA A 873 14.39 -2.51 -8.13
C ALA A 873 15.14 -1.92 -6.94
N GLY A 874 16.47 -1.78 -7.05
CA GLY A 874 17.31 -1.19 -6.02
C GLY A 874 16.97 0.29 -5.79
N VAL A 875 16.90 1.10 -6.86
CA VAL A 875 16.51 2.52 -6.76
C VAL A 875 15.12 2.66 -6.15
N ALA A 876 14.17 1.81 -6.53
CA ALA A 876 12.83 1.80 -5.94
C ALA A 876 12.84 1.50 -4.44
N ALA A 877 13.58 0.47 -4.02
CA ALA A 877 13.74 0.10 -2.61
C ALA A 877 14.46 1.20 -1.80
N GLY A 878 15.35 1.96 -2.44
CA GLY A 878 16.04 3.10 -1.85
C GLY A 878 15.16 4.32 -1.71
N MET A 879 14.33 4.61 -2.72
CA MET A 879 13.45 5.78 -2.74
C MET A 879 12.17 5.60 -1.91
N ARG A 880 11.64 4.38 -1.80
CA ARG A 880 10.37 4.08 -1.13
C ARG A 880 9.23 4.90 -1.77
N ASN A 881 8.39 5.56 -0.98
CA ASN A 881 7.30 6.41 -1.44
C ASN A 881 7.78 7.76 -2.01
N THR A 882 7.29 8.18 -3.17
CA THR A 882 7.71 9.43 -3.85
C THR A 882 6.56 10.28 -4.39
N GLY A 883 5.32 9.80 -4.34
CA GLY A 883 4.11 10.51 -4.80
C GLY A 883 2.83 9.83 -4.35
#